data_AF-A0A1Y2DDK1-F1
#
_entry.id   AF-A0A1Y2DDK1-F1
#
_cell.length_a   1.000
_cell.length_b   1.000
_cell.length_c   1.000
_cell.angle_alpha   90.00
_cell.angle_beta   90.00
_cell.angle_gamma   90.00
#
_symmetry.space_group_name_H-M   'P 1'
#
loop_
_entity.id
_entity.type
_entity.pdbx_description
1 polymer ?
#
loop_
_entity_poly.entity_id
_entity_poly.type
_entity_poly.pdbx_seq_one_letter_code
_entity_poly.pdbx_strand_id
1 'polypeptide(L)'
;MMKGSLIYFFLISYFILMSNVYSFERNINNEDELIHNLNSTEYNILEIYIDNKSIDIYKEIKINNNIQKLLIIGSSKDSSILRFNNSISNGLIFNSFIQKITFKNITIYGHLEFHNVNNVLFEDTILNGSIISNDKSSKNELIQMNNFIYNAFIDFKTTCISLYGNVKIDNSYFYGNSLCTDNILSYDGENINNIDISNSYFNGIYTNTCIGINNANESNITSSIFENGSAYNDGGGAIHAKNSYSFIKNCKFNNNFSSTHGGLIYIETNETNEHINEKRNVYILNSIQHKTENINQSSKQKGLVASVKGNVNLQIENFYAEDLHAGKGISAFTLKGISTIELKNVKMNAIDGSNYGGVLFTSNEEQIGSEFKVTNGTFTNFHQYQVNEASSFIYSHQNINISLNNCTISDINGYKGYFIHIGSPTKLELNSVKIENHFTKKDCTFIRCESLSKFDKNVLIFNDLYVDGLDTVKEFVYIDSEDISINNSYLNRIRSSYIYSLSTDDKQKDNYFFRMGSNTNLSISYTNLNNIHTYYGIVSRTSSNIIIENCTFEYSNYDKTLFRIDPKNNINSKTNFTVNNSNFYMISANNGGVASIIELDEESMIIFNDCFIEETSSMNYGGVIYSESKLTNSHVFFNNCEFIPEYNDRGSISYAHCIESEPYFSNADELKMEYDYAFSTNPTKIALSSESLDSISVFSGESIPSNIDAELYDDYGIHRFISSNFDTMTFDDIIYFRVVINDTNNAVLLGDTISFCKDKCSFPQVKVVGNPGNYKLGLILITYGHFHKFENNAVFVDLEIRDCISEHKNNYNYKDIEGYGFKSCYKPKCSPACVHGKCEDNNQSSIDFMIFILVGLILQCFSMFEITNGQKKNSCRLFQYIFKNIGFSLVYGSMLVKTYRIYLIFMVKKKINRSMKKKNMILIVFGICMIHLLSVFFWIIIQAQVYTVKSANDHRTYSECKYPSSVYLCIGISINIIVTLYYVYITKFLKMNIKSEMLTNGSSDINKINSSNNDLIQKKPESSQKS
;
A
#
# COMPACT_ATOMS: atom_id res chain seq x y z
N MET A 1 30.81 18.24 -98.24
CA MET A 1 31.21 16.82 -98.37
C MET A 1 31.29 16.16 -96.98
N MET A 2 30.19 16.17 -96.20
CA MET A 2 30.22 15.73 -94.78
C MET A 2 28.86 15.29 -94.20
N LYS A 3 27.90 14.83 -95.02
CA LYS A 3 26.57 14.36 -94.54
C LYS A 3 26.29 12.86 -94.75
N GLY A 4 27.15 12.12 -95.46
CA GLY A 4 26.97 10.68 -95.74
C GLY A 4 27.67 9.72 -94.77
N SER A 5 28.70 10.18 -94.05
CA SER A 5 29.52 9.32 -93.16
C SER A 5 28.83 9.01 -91.82
N LEU A 6 28.00 9.93 -91.32
CA LEU A 6 27.34 9.77 -90.02
C LEU A 6 26.25 8.68 -90.04
N ILE A 7 25.53 8.53 -91.16
CA ILE A 7 24.44 7.54 -91.30
C ILE A 7 25.00 6.12 -91.39
N TYR A 8 26.12 5.93 -92.08
CA TYR A 8 26.76 4.62 -92.19
C TYR A 8 27.38 4.16 -90.86
N PHE A 9 27.94 5.08 -90.08
CA PHE A 9 28.43 4.78 -88.73
C PHE A 9 27.27 4.47 -87.76
N PHE A 10 26.13 5.17 -87.89
CA PHE A 10 24.91 4.84 -87.13
C PHE A 10 24.30 3.49 -87.51
N LEU A 11 24.29 3.13 -88.80
CA LEU A 11 23.76 1.82 -89.25
C LEU A 11 24.66 0.65 -88.86
N ILE A 12 25.99 0.82 -88.93
CA ILE A 12 26.95 -0.20 -88.46
C ILE A 12 26.95 -0.29 -86.93
N SER A 13 26.87 0.84 -86.22
CA SER A 13 26.66 0.87 -84.77
C SER A 13 25.35 0.20 -84.38
N TYR A 14 24.27 0.44 -85.12
CA TYR A 14 22.96 -0.18 -84.90
C TYR A 14 22.99 -1.70 -85.17
N PHE A 15 23.66 -2.15 -86.24
CA PHE A 15 23.81 -3.58 -86.53
C PHE A 15 24.74 -4.31 -85.55
N ILE A 16 25.79 -3.65 -85.05
CA ILE A 16 26.68 -4.20 -84.02
C ILE A 16 25.99 -4.22 -82.65
N LEU A 17 25.14 -3.23 -82.33
CA LEU A 17 24.31 -3.24 -81.12
C LEU A 17 23.17 -4.27 -81.19
N MET A 18 22.73 -4.64 -82.40
CA MET A 18 21.76 -5.72 -82.64
C MET A 18 22.39 -7.11 -82.75
N SER A 19 23.71 -7.25 -82.53
CA SER A 19 24.38 -8.54 -82.62
C SER A 19 23.98 -9.47 -81.47
N ASN A 20 23.07 -10.40 -81.81
CA ASN A 20 22.93 -11.75 -81.27
C ASN A 20 22.68 -11.91 -79.76
N VAL A 21 21.48 -11.50 -79.32
CA VAL A 21 20.85 -12.13 -78.14
C VAL A 21 20.21 -13.45 -78.61
N TYR A 22 20.96 -14.54 -78.58
CA TYR A 22 20.40 -15.88 -78.79
C TYR A 22 19.64 -16.30 -77.54
N SER A 23 18.30 -16.33 -77.65
CA SER A 23 17.43 -17.00 -76.67
C SER A 23 17.19 -18.42 -77.10
N PHE A 24 17.27 -19.35 -76.15
CA PHE A 24 17.15 -20.77 -76.42
C PHE A 24 16.16 -21.43 -75.47
N GLU A 25 15.12 -22.03 -76.05
CA GLU A 25 14.05 -22.71 -75.31
C GLU A 25 14.28 -24.23 -75.31
N ARG A 26 14.12 -24.86 -74.14
CA ARG A 26 14.34 -26.30 -73.94
C ARG A 26 13.32 -26.91 -72.99
N ASN A 27 12.61 -27.93 -73.47
CA ASN A 27 11.77 -28.78 -72.63
C ASN A 27 12.63 -29.85 -71.96
N ILE A 28 12.56 -29.96 -70.63
CA ILE A 28 13.38 -30.88 -69.84
C ILE A 28 12.50 -31.98 -69.24
N ASN A 29 12.94 -33.23 -69.38
CA ASN A 29 12.20 -34.41 -68.94
C ASN A 29 12.88 -35.21 -67.83
N ASN A 30 14.18 -35.00 -67.60
CA ASN A 30 14.98 -35.75 -66.62
C ASN A 30 16.19 -34.91 -66.13
N GLU A 31 16.90 -35.42 -65.12
CA GLU A 31 18.06 -34.76 -64.51
C GLU A 31 19.21 -34.54 -65.50
N ASP A 32 19.54 -35.53 -66.34
CA ASP A 32 20.65 -35.45 -67.30
C ASP A 32 20.41 -34.32 -68.33
N GLU A 33 19.18 -34.19 -68.84
CA GLU A 33 18.77 -33.09 -69.70
C GLU A 33 18.91 -31.74 -68.99
N LEU A 34 18.49 -31.64 -67.72
CA LEU A 34 18.60 -30.41 -66.93
C LEU A 34 20.07 -29.99 -66.78
N ILE A 35 20.92 -30.92 -66.32
CA ILE A 35 22.35 -30.69 -66.09
C ILE A 35 23.06 -30.35 -67.40
N HIS A 36 22.76 -31.07 -68.49
CA HIS A 36 23.38 -30.81 -69.79
C HIS A 36 23.09 -29.40 -70.30
N ASN A 37 21.82 -28.96 -70.21
CA ASN A 37 21.44 -27.62 -70.67
C ASN A 37 21.99 -26.52 -69.75
N LEU A 38 21.97 -26.72 -68.43
CA LEU A 38 22.53 -25.78 -67.46
C LEU A 38 24.07 -25.67 -67.54
N ASN A 39 24.78 -26.66 -68.08
CA ASN A 39 26.23 -26.66 -68.29
C ASN A 39 26.65 -26.24 -69.73
N SER A 40 25.70 -25.89 -70.61
CA SER A 40 26.01 -25.39 -71.95
C SER A 40 26.45 -23.92 -71.94
N THR A 41 27.54 -23.60 -72.64
CA THR A 41 28.16 -22.26 -72.66
C THR A 41 27.73 -21.38 -73.84
N GLU A 42 26.75 -21.79 -74.64
CA GLU A 42 26.47 -21.19 -75.95
C GLU A 42 25.45 -20.04 -75.94
N TYR A 43 24.77 -19.77 -74.81
CA TYR A 43 23.57 -18.94 -74.80
C TYR A 43 23.66 -17.74 -73.84
N ASN A 44 23.18 -16.58 -74.28
CA ASN A 44 22.99 -15.40 -73.43
C ASN A 44 21.70 -15.51 -72.61
N ILE A 45 20.64 -16.09 -73.19
CA ILE A 45 19.36 -16.33 -72.54
C ILE A 45 18.99 -17.81 -72.67
N LEU A 46 18.74 -18.47 -71.54
CA LEU A 46 18.30 -19.87 -71.48
C LEU A 46 16.91 -19.96 -70.84
N GLU A 47 15.96 -20.57 -71.53
CA GLU A 47 14.60 -20.85 -71.04
C GLU A 47 14.39 -22.36 -70.93
N ILE A 48 14.18 -22.82 -69.70
CA ILE A 48 13.95 -24.22 -69.35
C ILE A 48 12.47 -24.39 -69.01
N TYR A 49 11.79 -25.26 -69.75
CA TYR A 49 10.39 -25.61 -69.53
C TYR A 49 10.28 -27.00 -68.89
N ILE A 50 9.53 -27.10 -67.79
CA ILE A 50 9.25 -28.34 -67.06
C ILE A 50 7.74 -28.55 -67.07
N ASP A 51 7.21 -29.26 -68.06
CA ASP A 51 5.77 -29.40 -68.26
C ASP A 51 5.20 -30.63 -67.57
N ASN A 52 4.35 -30.41 -66.55
CA ASN A 52 3.57 -31.42 -65.83
C ASN A 52 4.39 -32.64 -65.38
N LYS A 53 5.62 -32.43 -64.90
CA LYS A 53 6.53 -33.48 -64.46
C LYS A 53 7.23 -33.14 -63.14
N SER A 54 7.51 -34.19 -62.38
CA SER A 54 8.46 -34.16 -61.27
C SER A 54 9.81 -34.70 -61.74
N ILE A 55 10.86 -33.90 -61.61
CA ILE A 55 12.24 -34.27 -61.93
C ILE A 55 12.98 -34.48 -60.61
N ASP A 56 13.37 -35.73 -60.36
CA ASP A 56 14.23 -36.10 -59.24
C ASP A 56 15.70 -35.82 -59.57
N ILE A 57 16.38 -35.10 -58.68
CA ILE A 57 17.78 -34.68 -58.79
C ILE A 57 18.55 -35.29 -57.62
N TYR A 58 19.67 -35.95 -57.92
CA TYR A 58 20.43 -36.70 -56.91
C TYR A 58 21.67 -35.96 -56.43
N LYS A 59 22.10 -34.91 -57.15
CA LYS A 59 23.30 -34.12 -56.82
C LYS A 59 23.01 -32.63 -56.84
N GLU A 60 23.82 -31.89 -56.09
CA GLU A 60 23.88 -30.44 -56.21
C GLU A 60 24.30 -30.03 -57.63
N ILE A 61 23.66 -29.00 -58.17
CA ILE A 61 23.95 -28.46 -59.50
C ILE A 61 24.53 -27.06 -59.33
N LYS A 62 25.82 -26.92 -59.67
CA LYS A 62 26.52 -25.62 -59.71
C LYS A 62 26.50 -25.07 -61.13
N ILE A 63 25.99 -23.86 -61.30
CA ILE A 63 25.81 -23.24 -62.60
C ILE A 63 26.88 -22.16 -62.76
N ASN A 64 27.91 -22.47 -63.55
CA ASN A 64 29.12 -21.64 -63.70
C ASN A 64 29.25 -20.98 -65.09
N ASN A 65 28.20 -21.01 -65.90
CA ASN A 65 28.29 -20.58 -67.29
C ASN A 65 28.02 -19.08 -67.45
N ASN A 66 28.43 -18.53 -68.59
CA ASN A 66 28.21 -17.13 -68.98
C ASN A 66 26.76 -16.80 -69.40
N ILE A 67 25.77 -17.53 -68.88
CA ILE A 67 24.35 -17.28 -69.15
C ILE A 67 23.98 -15.95 -68.48
N GLN A 68 23.57 -14.94 -69.24
CA GLN A 68 23.17 -13.66 -68.65
C GLN A 68 21.78 -13.74 -68.01
N LYS A 69 20.84 -14.45 -68.64
CA LYS A 69 19.45 -14.59 -68.18
C LYS A 69 19.00 -16.05 -68.21
N LEU A 70 18.54 -16.57 -67.07
CA LEU A 70 18.01 -17.92 -66.92
C LEU A 70 16.54 -17.88 -66.51
N LEU A 71 15.68 -18.59 -67.22
CA LEU A 71 14.27 -18.79 -66.88
C LEU A 71 14.01 -20.27 -66.68
N ILE A 72 13.43 -20.65 -65.55
CA ILE A 72 12.96 -22.00 -65.23
C ILE A 72 11.44 -21.90 -65.03
N ILE A 73 10.69 -22.38 -66.02
CA ILE A 73 9.26 -22.18 -66.16
C ILE A 73 8.56 -23.54 -66.09
N GLY A 74 7.62 -23.68 -65.16
CA GLY A 74 6.71 -24.81 -65.12
C GLY A 74 5.36 -24.50 -65.76
N SER A 75 4.62 -25.55 -66.07
CA SER A 75 3.22 -25.47 -66.49
C SER A 75 2.29 -25.06 -65.34
N SER A 76 2.57 -25.51 -64.12
CA SER A 76 1.89 -25.11 -62.89
C SER A 76 2.74 -25.53 -61.69
N LYS A 77 2.65 -24.81 -60.57
CA LYS A 77 3.39 -25.18 -59.35
C LYS A 77 2.98 -26.55 -58.80
N ASP A 78 1.76 -27.00 -59.06
CA ASP A 78 1.25 -28.29 -58.55
C ASP A 78 1.77 -29.50 -59.35
N SER A 79 2.12 -29.30 -60.62
CA SER A 79 2.50 -30.38 -61.55
C SER A 79 3.95 -30.33 -62.01
N SER A 80 4.60 -29.16 -61.95
CA SER A 80 5.99 -28.95 -62.35
C SER A 80 6.88 -28.88 -61.11
N ILE A 81 7.62 -29.96 -60.85
CA ILE A 81 8.36 -30.15 -59.59
C ILE A 81 9.83 -30.45 -59.88
N LEU A 82 10.74 -29.74 -59.21
CA LEU A 82 12.15 -30.10 -59.09
C LEU A 82 12.41 -30.63 -57.68
N ARG A 83 12.94 -31.85 -57.54
CA ARG A 83 13.10 -32.51 -56.24
C ARG A 83 14.50 -33.04 -56.01
N PHE A 84 15.24 -32.47 -55.05
CA PHE A 84 16.56 -32.93 -54.66
C PHE A 84 16.46 -34.05 -53.60
N ASN A 85 16.59 -35.33 -54.00
CA ASN A 85 16.23 -36.48 -53.16
C ASN A 85 17.31 -36.96 -52.17
N ASN A 86 18.59 -36.76 -52.47
CA ASN A 86 19.68 -37.38 -51.67
C ASN A 86 20.02 -36.61 -50.38
N SER A 87 19.90 -35.29 -50.41
CA SER A 87 20.08 -34.44 -49.25
C SER A 87 19.32 -33.15 -49.50
N ILE A 88 18.59 -32.67 -48.50
CA ILE A 88 17.88 -31.40 -48.57
C ILE A 88 18.87 -30.22 -48.61
N SER A 89 20.14 -30.46 -48.27
CA SER A 89 21.23 -29.50 -48.48
C SER A 89 21.60 -29.33 -49.95
N ASN A 90 21.26 -30.28 -50.83
CA ASN A 90 21.55 -30.17 -52.26
C ASN A 90 20.59 -29.19 -52.91
N GLY A 91 21.09 -28.51 -53.94
CA GLY A 91 20.34 -27.42 -54.54
C GLY A 91 20.90 -26.93 -55.87
N LEU A 92 20.36 -25.79 -56.30
CA LEU A 92 20.90 -25.00 -57.40
C LEU A 92 21.79 -23.90 -56.81
N ILE A 93 23.07 -23.90 -57.19
CA ILE A 93 24.03 -22.85 -56.83
C ILE A 93 24.34 -22.03 -58.08
N PHE A 94 24.01 -20.75 -58.04
CA PHE A 94 24.18 -19.81 -59.14
C PHE A 94 25.39 -18.91 -58.90
N ASN A 95 26.39 -18.98 -59.79
CA ASN A 95 27.56 -18.12 -59.72
C ASN A 95 27.35 -16.75 -60.40
N SER A 96 28.31 -15.84 -60.17
CA SER A 96 28.29 -14.41 -60.51
C SER A 96 28.20 -14.04 -62.00
N PHE A 97 28.21 -15.02 -62.90
CA PHE A 97 28.05 -14.78 -64.33
C PHE A 97 26.60 -14.55 -64.73
N ILE A 98 25.64 -15.03 -63.92
CA ILE A 98 24.21 -14.89 -64.19
C ILE A 98 23.71 -13.57 -63.64
N GLN A 99 23.20 -12.71 -64.52
CA GLN A 99 22.66 -11.41 -64.14
C GLN A 99 21.19 -11.51 -63.72
N LYS A 100 20.40 -12.37 -64.37
CA LYS A 100 18.98 -12.50 -64.09
C LYS A 100 18.51 -13.95 -64.04
N ILE A 101 17.76 -14.30 -62.99
CA ILE A 101 17.13 -15.61 -62.80
C ILE A 101 15.63 -15.42 -62.65
N THR A 102 14.82 -16.29 -63.24
CA THR A 102 13.36 -16.29 -63.07
C THR A 102 12.85 -17.70 -62.86
N PHE A 103 12.16 -17.93 -61.75
CA PHE A 103 11.38 -19.14 -61.48
C PHE A 103 9.90 -18.79 -61.62
N LYS A 104 9.17 -19.57 -62.43
CA LYS A 104 7.75 -19.32 -62.67
C LYS A 104 6.95 -20.61 -62.64
N ASN A 105 5.81 -20.61 -61.95
CA ASN A 105 4.84 -21.72 -61.96
C ASN A 105 5.47 -23.09 -61.62
N ILE A 106 6.32 -23.14 -60.59
CA ILE A 106 7.12 -24.34 -60.29
C ILE A 106 7.20 -24.60 -58.78
N THR A 107 7.33 -25.87 -58.40
CA THR A 107 7.69 -26.27 -57.03
C THR A 107 9.11 -26.79 -56.98
N ILE A 108 9.90 -26.36 -56.00
CA ILE A 108 11.28 -26.77 -55.79
C ILE A 108 11.40 -27.38 -54.39
N TYR A 109 11.98 -28.57 -54.27
CA TYR A 109 12.39 -29.18 -53.01
C TYR A 109 13.91 -29.24 -52.97
N GLY A 110 14.56 -28.28 -52.30
CA GLY A 110 16.01 -28.20 -52.24
C GLY A 110 16.53 -26.81 -51.90
N HIS A 111 17.85 -26.66 -51.89
CA HIS A 111 18.53 -25.41 -51.60
C HIS A 111 18.65 -24.51 -52.86
N LEU A 112 18.54 -23.18 -52.68
CA LEU A 112 18.88 -22.19 -53.70
C LEU A 112 19.97 -21.26 -53.14
N GLU A 113 21.07 -21.12 -53.86
CA GLU A 113 22.18 -20.24 -53.49
C GLU A 113 22.53 -19.29 -54.63
N PHE A 114 22.60 -17.98 -54.35
CA PHE A 114 22.87 -16.94 -55.32
C PHE A 114 24.16 -16.19 -54.96
N HIS A 115 25.14 -16.17 -55.87
CA HIS A 115 26.38 -15.40 -55.72
C HIS A 115 26.41 -14.25 -56.74
N ASN A 116 26.36 -13.00 -56.29
CA ASN A 116 26.34 -11.78 -57.12
C ASN A 116 25.32 -11.82 -58.28
N VAL A 117 24.07 -12.23 -58.04
CA VAL A 117 23.03 -12.24 -59.08
C VAL A 117 22.23 -10.94 -59.00
N ASN A 118 22.28 -10.12 -60.06
CA ASN A 118 21.65 -8.79 -60.05
C ASN A 118 20.13 -8.83 -59.89
N ASN A 119 19.43 -9.82 -60.45
CA ASN A 119 17.97 -9.88 -60.42
C ASN A 119 17.46 -11.33 -60.29
N VAL A 120 16.76 -11.65 -59.21
CA VAL A 120 16.11 -12.95 -59.02
C VAL A 120 14.61 -12.71 -58.90
N LEU A 121 13.81 -13.37 -59.75
CA LEU A 121 12.35 -13.28 -59.73
C LEU A 121 11.73 -14.64 -59.45
N PHE A 122 10.87 -14.72 -58.44
CA PHE A 122 9.96 -15.82 -58.18
C PHE A 122 8.53 -15.37 -58.48
N GLU A 123 7.83 -16.08 -59.37
CA GLU A 123 6.45 -15.80 -59.74
C GLU A 123 5.63 -17.11 -59.62
N ASP A 124 4.62 -17.13 -58.76
CA ASP A 124 3.76 -18.31 -58.54
C ASP A 124 4.58 -19.59 -58.25
N THR A 125 5.53 -19.50 -57.33
CA THR A 125 6.51 -20.56 -57.05
C THR A 125 6.36 -21.09 -55.62
N ILE A 126 6.57 -22.40 -55.42
CA ILE A 126 6.67 -23.02 -54.09
C ILE A 126 8.12 -23.47 -53.86
N LEU A 127 8.69 -23.13 -52.70
CA LEU A 127 9.99 -23.63 -52.29
C LEU A 127 9.88 -24.37 -50.94
N ASN A 128 10.29 -25.63 -50.95
CA ASN A 128 10.47 -26.47 -49.78
C ASN A 128 11.99 -26.65 -49.55
N GLY A 129 12.63 -25.74 -48.82
CA GLY A 129 14.10 -25.72 -48.73
C GLY A 129 14.70 -24.49 -48.06
N SER A 130 15.87 -24.02 -48.52
CA SER A 130 16.51 -22.75 -48.10
C SER A 130 16.85 -21.85 -49.27
N ILE A 131 16.91 -20.55 -49.00
CA ILE A 131 17.49 -19.56 -49.90
C ILE A 131 18.69 -18.90 -49.20
N ILE A 132 19.83 -18.85 -49.86
CA ILE A 132 20.97 -18.03 -49.44
C ILE A 132 21.35 -17.12 -50.61
N SER A 133 21.25 -15.82 -50.41
CA SER A 133 22.00 -14.85 -51.20
C SER A 133 23.33 -14.66 -50.49
N ASN A 134 24.44 -14.97 -51.15
CA ASN A 134 25.78 -14.85 -50.60
C ASN A 134 26.50 -13.76 -51.39
N ASP A 135 26.57 -12.53 -50.86
CA ASP A 135 27.69 -11.60 -51.07
C ASP A 135 27.47 -10.23 -50.40
N LYS A 136 28.56 -9.67 -49.84
CA LYS A 136 28.61 -8.31 -49.25
C LYS A 136 29.00 -7.26 -50.29
N SER A 137 28.30 -7.21 -51.42
CA SER A 137 28.71 -6.40 -52.58
C SER A 137 27.79 -5.18 -52.74
N SER A 138 28.39 -4.01 -52.94
CA SER A 138 27.74 -2.68 -53.02
C SER A 138 26.86 -2.46 -54.27
N LYS A 139 26.27 -3.51 -54.84
CA LYS A 139 25.52 -3.46 -56.09
C LYS A 139 24.01 -3.54 -55.82
N ASN A 140 23.22 -2.83 -56.64
CA ASN A 140 21.75 -2.81 -56.65
C ASN A 140 21.14 -4.17 -57.07
N GLU A 141 21.44 -5.24 -56.34
CA GLU A 141 20.79 -6.54 -56.52
C GLU A 141 19.30 -6.43 -56.18
N LEU A 142 18.44 -7.19 -56.85
CA LEU A 142 17.00 -7.17 -56.67
C LEU A 142 16.45 -8.60 -56.60
N ILE A 143 15.85 -8.98 -55.48
CA ILE A 143 15.12 -10.24 -55.32
C ILE A 143 13.63 -9.93 -55.21
N GLN A 144 12.82 -10.48 -56.12
CA GLN A 144 11.37 -10.30 -56.15
C GLN A 144 10.66 -11.63 -55.93
N MET A 145 9.68 -11.65 -55.04
CA MET A 145 8.85 -12.81 -54.72
C MET A 145 7.38 -12.43 -54.82
N ASN A 146 6.70 -12.91 -55.87
CA ASN A 146 5.28 -12.66 -56.10
C ASN A 146 4.52 -13.98 -56.05
N ASN A 147 3.48 -14.06 -55.21
CA ASN A 147 2.72 -15.31 -55.00
C ASN A 147 3.62 -16.50 -54.60
N PHE A 148 4.65 -16.22 -53.80
CA PHE A 148 5.64 -17.20 -53.39
C PHE A 148 5.17 -17.95 -52.14
N ILE A 149 5.35 -19.26 -52.11
CA ILE A 149 5.07 -20.09 -50.92
C ILE A 149 6.36 -20.72 -50.46
N TYR A 150 6.81 -20.37 -49.26
CA TYR A 150 7.98 -20.93 -48.63
C TYR A 150 7.60 -21.87 -47.49
N ASN A 151 8.11 -23.10 -47.54
CA ASN A 151 8.07 -24.06 -46.45
C ASN A 151 9.48 -24.38 -46.01
N ALA A 152 9.79 -24.08 -44.75
CA ALA A 152 11.06 -24.45 -44.15
C ALA A 152 11.21 -25.98 -44.06
N PHE A 153 12.20 -26.51 -44.79
CA PHE A 153 12.45 -27.95 -44.92
C PHE A 153 13.97 -28.15 -45.09
N ILE A 154 14.76 -28.25 -44.01
CA ILE A 154 16.25 -28.37 -44.08
C ILE A 154 16.83 -28.92 -42.75
N ASP A 155 18.00 -29.57 -42.80
CA ASP A 155 18.86 -29.85 -41.63
C ASP A 155 19.65 -28.59 -41.17
N PHE A 156 19.55 -28.29 -39.87
CA PHE A 156 20.34 -27.36 -39.03
C PHE A 156 21.04 -26.17 -39.73
N LYS A 157 20.30 -25.12 -40.08
CA LYS A 157 20.86 -23.77 -40.36
C LYS A 157 20.31 -22.75 -39.35
N THR A 158 21.10 -21.71 -39.06
CA THR A 158 20.68 -20.63 -38.17
C THR A 158 19.48 -19.86 -38.75
N THR A 159 19.48 -19.65 -40.06
CA THR A 159 18.43 -18.94 -40.81
C THR A 159 17.95 -19.77 -42.01
N CYS A 160 16.65 -19.73 -42.25
CA CYS A 160 15.97 -20.46 -43.32
C CYS A 160 16.17 -19.79 -44.70
N ILE A 161 15.95 -18.48 -44.73
CA ILE A 161 16.19 -17.60 -45.87
C ILE A 161 17.15 -16.50 -45.42
N SER A 162 18.24 -16.30 -46.15
CA SER A 162 19.17 -15.17 -45.97
C SER A 162 19.22 -14.35 -47.24
N LEU A 163 18.79 -13.09 -47.20
CA LEU A 163 18.76 -12.18 -48.35
C LEU A 163 19.63 -10.94 -48.09
N TYR A 164 20.22 -10.46 -49.18
CA TYR A 164 20.95 -9.20 -49.30
C TYR A 164 20.41 -8.44 -50.53
N GLY A 165 20.86 -7.20 -50.74
CA GLY A 165 20.37 -6.37 -51.86
C GLY A 165 18.96 -5.84 -51.64
N ASN A 166 18.31 -5.35 -52.68
CA ASN A 166 16.91 -4.89 -52.60
C ASN A 166 15.96 -6.09 -52.66
N VAL A 167 14.97 -6.14 -51.79
CA VAL A 167 14.02 -7.25 -51.71
C VAL A 167 12.60 -6.74 -51.86
N LYS A 168 11.79 -7.41 -52.69
CA LYS A 168 10.35 -7.14 -52.84
C LYS A 168 9.56 -8.44 -52.69
N ILE A 169 8.64 -8.49 -51.73
CA ILE A 169 7.80 -9.64 -51.43
C ILE A 169 6.34 -9.18 -51.49
N ASP A 170 5.54 -9.79 -52.36
CA ASP A 170 4.11 -9.50 -52.47
C ASP A 170 3.26 -10.76 -52.51
N ASN A 171 2.12 -10.71 -51.84
CA ASN A 171 1.10 -11.76 -51.79
C ASN A 171 1.67 -13.16 -51.53
N SER A 172 2.62 -13.27 -50.58
CA SER A 172 3.43 -14.47 -50.37
C SER A 172 3.23 -15.08 -48.98
N TYR A 173 3.54 -16.37 -48.83
CA TYR A 173 3.31 -17.16 -47.62
C TYR A 173 4.61 -17.80 -47.14
N PHE A 174 4.94 -17.66 -45.86
CA PHE A 174 6.17 -18.18 -45.27
C PHE A 174 5.87 -18.98 -44.01
N TYR A 175 6.27 -20.26 -44.01
CA TYR A 175 6.05 -21.18 -42.90
C TYR A 175 7.40 -21.61 -42.31
N GLY A 176 7.58 -21.35 -41.01
CA GLY A 176 8.75 -21.74 -40.23
C GLY A 176 8.84 -23.25 -39.96
N ASN A 177 9.92 -23.66 -39.30
CA ASN A 177 10.19 -25.03 -38.89
C ASN A 177 11.16 -25.03 -37.70
N SER A 178 10.97 -25.94 -36.74
CA SER A 178 11.90 -26.16 -35.61
C SER A 178 13.35 -26.42 -36.02
N LEU A 179 13.59 -26.81 -37.27
CA LEU A 179 14.92 -27.04 -37.82
C LEU A 179 15.68 -25.75 -38.17
N CYS A 180 14.98 -24.63 -38.32
CA CYS A 180 15.58 -23.30 -38.36
C CYS A 180 15.63 -22.75 -36.94
N THR A 181 16.77 -22.23 -36.49
CA THR A 181 16.95 -21.89 -35.07
C THR A 181 16.61 -20.45 -34.73
N ASP A 182 16.53 -19.55 -35.72
CA ASP A 182 16.38 -18.12 -35.48
C ASP A 182 15.26 -17.51 -36.35
N ASN A 183 15.58 -17.01 -37.55
CA ASN A 183 14.62 -16.30 -38.41
C ASN A 183 14.12 -17.19 -39.57
N ILE A 184 12.83 -17.07 -39.93
CA ILE A 184 12.34 -17.58 -41.23
C ILE A 184 13.05 -16.80 -42.35
N LEU A 185 12.97 -15.47 -42.29
CA LEU A 185 13.61 -14.55 -43.21
C LEU A 185 14.61 -13.66 -42.47
N SER A 186 15.88 -13.76 -42.84
CA SER A 186 16.94 -12.85 -42.41
C SER A 186 17.34 -11.96 -43.56
N TYR A 187 17.24 -10.66 -43.38
CA TYR A 187 17.59 -9.64 -44.35
C TYR A 187 18.71 -8.75 -43.81
N ASP A 188 19.73 -8.50 -44.63
CA ASP A 188 20.77 -7.50 -44.34
C ASP A 188 20.83 -6.50 -45.50
N GLY A 189 20.45 -5.25 -45.22
CA GLY A 189 20.40 -4.19 -46.22
C GLY A 189 21.72 -3.44 -46.42
N GLU A 190 22.78 -3.78 -45.68
CA GLU A 190 24.12 -3.19 -45.82
C GLU A 190 24.15 -1.64 -45.74
N ASN A 191 23.17 -1.06 -45.04
CA ASN A 191 22.87 0.37 -44.89
C ASN A 191 22.46 1.11 -46.18
N ILE A 192 22.32 0.42 -47.32
CA ILE A 192 22.04 1.05 -48.62
C ILE A 192 20.81 0.47 -49.34
N ASN A 193 20.40 -0.74 -48.99
CA ASN A 193 19.35 -1.48 -49.67
C ASN A 193 18.04 -1.49 -48.87
N ASN A 194 16.93 -1.64 -49.61
CA ASN A 194 15.58 -1.61 -49.06
C ASN A 194 14.88 -2.98 -49.16
N ILE A 195 13.97 -3.25 -48.21
CA ILE A 195 13.06 -4.39 -48.26
C ILE A 195 11.60 -3.92 -48.24
N ASP A 196 10.82 -4.30 -49.26
CA ASP A 196 9.38 -4.04 -49.36
C ASP A 196 8.60 -5.36 -49.23
N ILE A 197 7.67 -5.44 -48.30
CA ILE A 197 6.79 -6.60 -48.05
C ILE A 197 5.34 -6.12 -48.05
N SER A 198 4.50 -6.73 -48.88
CA SER A 198 3.07 -6.42 -48.95
C SER A 198 2.20 -7.67 -48.99
N ASN A 199 1.00 -7.58 -48.38
CA ASN A 199 -0.07 -8.58 -48.47
C ASN A 199 0.38 -10.02 -48.16
N SER A 200 1.38 -10.17 -47.27
CA SER A 200 2.05 -11.46 -47.06
C SER A 200 1.74 -12.04 -45.69
N TYR A 201 1.94 -13.35 -45.55
CA TYR A 201 1.65 -14.12 -44.35
C TYR A 201 2.90 -14.84 -43.86
N PHE A 202 3.23 -14.68 -42.58
CA PHE A 202 4.35 -15.32 -41.91
C PHE A 202 3.87 -16.11 -40.70
N ASN A 203 4.25 -17.38 -40.60
CA ASN A 203 3.95 -18.23 -39.47
C ASN A 203 5.22 -18.83 -38.87
N GLY A 204 5.61 -18.34 -37.68
CA GLY A 204 6.79 -18.79 -36.94
C GLY A 204 6.68 -20.17 -36.30
N ILE A 205 5.47 -20.76 -36.28
CA ILE A 205 5.13 -22.05 -35.66
C ILE A 205 5.66 -22.23 -34.22
N TYR A 206 5.85 -21.12 -33.50
CA TYR A 206 6.46 -21.02 -32.17
C TYR A 206 7.90 -21.53 -32.07
N THR A 207 8.62 -21.59 -33.19
CA THR A 207 10.04 -21.95 -33.19
C THR A 207 10.94 -20.91 -33.83
N ASN A 208 10.38 -19.99 -34.62
CA ASN A 208 11.14 -19.01 -35.39
C ASN A 208 10.61 -17.60 -35.18
N THR A 209 11.53 -16.64 -35.18
CA THR A 209 11.22 -15.25 -35.48
C THR A 209 10.77 -15.15 -36.94
N CYS A 210 9.71 -14.42 -37.23
CA CYS A 210 9.22 -14.33 -38.61
C CYS A 210 10.23 -13.61 -39.51
N ILE A 211 10.68 -12.41 -39.13
CA ILE A 211 11.61 -11.60 -39.93
C ILE A 211 12.69 -10.95 -39.05
N GLY A 212 13.95 -11.16 -39.42
CA GLY A 212 15.10 -10.38 -38.95
C GLY A 212 15.55 -9.38 -40.02
N ILE A 213 15.69 -8.11 -39.68
CA ILE A 213 16.05 -7.00 -40.55
C ILE A 213 17.27 -6.30 -39.95
N ASN A 214 18.41 -6.39 -40.64
CA ASN A 214 19.66 -5.78 -40.22
C ASN A 214 20.07 -4.70 -41.22
N ASN A 215 20.53 -3.55 -40.73
CA ASN A 215 21.14 -2.48 -41.51
C ASN A 215 20.32 -2.10 -42.77
N ALA A 216 18.99 -2.12 -42.71
CA ALA A 216 18.16 -1.69 -43.83
C ALA A 216 18.23 -0.17 -43.95
N ASN A 217 18.45 0.33 -45.16
CA ASN A 217 18.23 1.76 -45.42
C ASN A 217 16.74 2.09 -45.22
N GLU A 218 15.85 1.22 -45.68
CA GLU A 218 14.41 1.30 -45.43
C GLU A 218 13.77 -0.10 -45.45
N SER A 219 12.87 -0.38 -44.52
CA SER A 219 11.99 -1.55 -44.57
C SER A 219 10.53 -1.12 -44.57
N ASN A 220 9.78 -1.52 -45.59
CA ASN A 220 8.36 -1.20 -45.75
C ASN A 220 7.54 -2.48 -45.67
N ILE A 221 6.78 -2.67 -44.58
CA ILE A 221 5.94 -3.85 -44.35
C ILE A 221 4.49 -3.40 -44.30
N THR A 222 3.66 -3.85 -45.23
CA THR A 222 2.29 -3.37 -45.38
C THR A 222 1.28 -4.52 -45.49
N SER A 223 0.11 -4.35 -44.88
CA SER A 223 -1.05 -5.25 -45.04
C SER A 223 -0.72 -6.73 -44.82
N SER A 224 0.22 -7.03 -43.93
CA SER A 224 0.77 -8.38 -43.73
C SER A 224 0.37 -8.96 -42.38
N ILE A 225 0.40 -10.29 -42.27
CA ILE A 225 -0.02 -11.03 -41.08
C ILE A 225 1.17 -11.82 -40.54
N PHE A 226 1.39 -11.71 -39.23
CA PHE A 226 2.45 -12.41 -38.50
C PHE A 226 1.83 -13.24 -37.39
N GLU A 227 1.96 -14.57 -37.47
CA GLU A 227 1.40 -15.48 -36.48
C GLU A 227 2.46 -16.40 -35.87
N ASN A 228 2.29 -16.71 -34.58
CA ASN A 228 3.09 -17.72 -33.87
C ASN A 228 4.60 -17.49 -33.99
N GLY A 229 5.05 -16.24 -34.12
CA GLY A 229 6.46 -15.87 -34.10
C GLY A 229 7.05 -16.06 -32.71
N SER A 230 8.27 -16.60 -32.62
CA SER A 230 8.95 -16.81 -31.36
C SER A 230 10.45 -16.51 -31.44
N ALA A 231 10.94 -15.65 -30.57
CA ALA A 231 12.37 -15.38 -30.45
C ALA A 231 12.93 -15.93 -29.14
N TYR A 232 13.99 -16.74 -29.19
CA TYR A 232 14.60 -17.30 -27.97
C TYR A 232 15.87 -16.59 -27.53
N ASN A 233 16.63 -16.01 -28.46
CA ASN A 233 17.92 -15.39 -28.18
C ASN A 233 17.83 -13.87 -28.33
N ASP A 234 17.53 -13.38 -29.52
CA ASP A 234 17.72 -11.95 -29.84
C ASP A 234 16.47 -11.09 -29.66
N GLY A 235 15.29 -11.70 -29.51
CA GLY A 235 14.03 -10.98 -29.31
C GLY A 235 13.28 -10.70 -30.61
N GLY A 236 12.12 -10.04 -30.51
CA GLY A 236 11.29 -9.67 -31.67
C GLY A 236 10.59 -10.86 -32.29
N GLY A 237 9.63 -11.47 -31.59
CA GLY A 237 8.97 -12.70 -32.04
C GLY A 237 8.40 -12.62 -33.46
N ALA A 238 7.78 -11.50 -33.83
CA ALA A 238 7.41 -11.25 -35.23
C ALA A 238 8.57 -10.59 -36.00
N ILE A 239 9.10 -9.49 -35.49
CA ILE A 239 10.09 -8.67 -36.21
C ILE A 239 11.25 -8.32 -35.28
N HIS A 240 12.47 -8.61 -35.74
CA HIS A 240 13.69 -8.10 -35.12
C HIS A 240 14.33 -7.09 -36.08
N ALA A 241 14.42 -5.82 -35.68
CA ALA A 241 14.95 -4.73 -36.50
C ALA A 241 16.22 -4.12 -35.86
N LYS A 242 17.36 -4.29 -36.51
CA LYS A 242 18.65 -3.78 -36.05
C LYS A 242 19.21 -2.72 -37.00
N ASN A 243 19.61 -1.57 -36.48
CA ASN A 243 20.18 -0.45 -37.24
C ASN A 243 19.36 -0.08 -38.52
N SER A 244 18.04 -0.18 -38.46
CA SER A 244 17.18 -0.11 -39.65
C SER A 244 16.09 0.95 -39.51
N TYR A 245 15.79 1.68 -40.58
CA TYR A 245 14.53 2.45 -40.67
C TYR A 245 13.40 1.52 -41.08
N SER A 246 12.28 1.55 -40.38
CA SER A 246 11.20 0.59 -40.61
C SER A 246 9.82 1.25 -40.57
N PHE A 247 8.98 0.94 -41.55
CA PHE A 247 7.60 1.38 -41.68
C PHE A 247 6.69 0.16 -41.76
N ILE A 248 5.91 -0.07 -40.71
CA ILE A 248 5.00 -1.21 -40.57
C ILE A 248 3.57 -0.66 -40.57
N LYS A 249 2.74 -1.02 -41.54
CA LYS A 249 1.41 -0.42 -41.73
C LYS A 249 0.33 -1.44 -42.04
N ASN A 250 -0.84 -1.29 -41.41
CA ASN A 250 -2.01 -2.14 -41.62
C ASN A 250 -1.73 -3.64 -41.35
N CYS A 251 -0.84 -3.95 -40.40
CA CYS A 251 -0.43 -5.33 -40.13
C CYS A 251 -1.24 -5.94 -38.98
N LYS A 252 -1.37 -7.28 -39.00
CA LYS A 252 -1.97 -8.05 -37.91
C LYS A 252 -0.93 -8.97 -37.29
N PHE A 253 -0.84 -8.94 -35.96
CA PHE A 253 0.06 -9.76 -35.16
C PHE A 253 -0.78 -10.67 -34.27
N ASN A 254 -0.56 -11.98 -34.33
CA ASN A 254 -1.33 -12.95 -33.56
C ASN A 254 -0.42 -13.97 -32.89
N ASN A 255 -0.48 -14.06 -31.56
CA ASN A 255 0.27 -15.04 -30.78
C ASN A 255 1.78 -15.06 -31.01
N ASN A 256 2.37 -13.87 -31.19
CA ASN A 256 3.82 -13.72 -31.24
C ASN A 256 4.36 -13.52 -29.82
N PHE A 257 5.46 -14.19 -29.49
CA PHE A 257 6.12 -14.06 -28.19
C PHE A 257 7.64 -14.00 -28.29
N SER A 258 8.29 -13.57 -27.22
CA SER A 258 9.74 -13.58 -27.11
C SER A 258 10.17 -14.07 -25.73
N SER A 259 11.26 -14.84 -25.72
CA SER A 259 11.96 -15.28 -24.53
C SER A 259 12.87 -14.18 -23.96
N THR A 260 13.20 -13.14 -24.74
CA THR A 260 14.11 -12.06 -24.31
C THR A 260 13.45 -10.70 -24.45
N HIS A 261 13.53 -10.06 -25.62
CA HIS A 261 13.06 -8.70 -25.84
C HIS A 261 11.91 -8.70 -26.84
N GLY A 262 10.86 -7.90 -26.63
CA GLY A 262 9.79 -7.61 -27.61
C GLY A 262 9.03 -8.82 -28.17
N GLY A 263 7.80 -9.06 -27.72
CA GLY A 263 6.93 -10.11 -28.28
C GLY A 263 6.57 -9.87 -29.75
N LEU A 264 6.18 -8.63 -30.09
CA LEU A 264 5.94 -8.21 -31.47
C LEU A 264 7.25 -7.78 -32.14
N ILE A 265 7.92 -6.76 -31.58
CA ILE A 265 9.11 -6.18 -32.20
C ILE A 265 10.24 -5.93 -31.20
N TYR A 266 11.47 -6.26 -31.60
CA TYR A 266 12.68 -5.80 -30.92
C TYR A 266 13.46 -4.87 -31.84
N ILE A 267 13.81 -3.69 -31.33
CA ILE A 267 14.54 -2.67 -32.07
C ILE A 267 15.84 -2.37 -31.35
N GLU A 268 16.95 -2.52 -32.05
CA GLU A 268 18.28 -2.26 -31.50
C GLU A 268 19.12 -1.41 -32.45
N THR A 269 19.84 -0.45 -31.88
CA THR A 269 20.94 0.22 -32.58
C THR A 269 22.25 0.01 -31.83
N ASN A 270 23.35 -0.13 -32.56
CA ASN A 270 24.68 -0.23 -31.95
C ASN A 270 25.04 1.08 -31.21
N GLU A 271 25.40 0.99 -29.93
CA GLU A 271 25.77 2.14 -29.07
C GLU A 271 27.18 2.70 -29.34
N THR A 272 27.81 2.40 -30.49
CA THR A 272 29.19 2.84 -30.73
C THR A 272 29.29 4.36 -30.82
N ASN A 273 30.21 4.95 -30.05
CA ASN A 273 30.40 6.38 -29.79
C ASN A 273 30.49 7.31 -31.03
N GLU A 274 30.71 6.79 -32.24
CA GLU A 274 30.93 7.62 -33.43
C GLU A 274 29.65 8.10 -34.13
N HIS A 275 28.46 7.57 -33.80
CA HIS A 275 27.19 7.90 -34.47
C HIS A 275 26.05 8.36 -33.53
N ILE A 276 26.39 8.99 -32.40
CA ILE A 276 25.41 9.43 -31.38
C ILE A 276 24.30 10.35 -31.96
N ASN A 277 24.50 10.98 -33.11
CA ASN A 277 23.58 11.96 -33.65
C ASN A 277 22.46 11.39 -34.55
N GLU A 278 22.55 10.15 -35.02
CA GLU A 278 21.53 9.58 -35.93
C GLU A 278 20.54 8.68 -35.18
N LYS A 279 19.35 9.22 -34.88
CA LYS A 279 18.22 8.44 -34.37
C LYS A 279 17.60 7.62 -35.49
N ARG A 280 17.51 6.30 -35.32
CA ARG A 280 16.76 5.43 -36.24
C ARG A 280 15.27 5.52 -35.94
N ASN A 281 14.46 5.74 -36.96
CA ASN A 281 13.01 5.86 -36.82
C ASN A 281 12.32 4.54 -37.20
N VAL A 282 11.40 4.10 -36.36
CA VAL A 282 10.52 2.96 -36.64
C VAL A 282 9.08 3.40 -36.43
N TYR A 283 8.21 3.08 -37.39
CA TYR A 283 6.80 3.46 -37.41
C TYR A 283 5.92 2.20 -37.45
N ILE A 284 4.92 2.12 -36.57
CA ILE A 284 3.87 1.10 -36.59
C ILE A 284 2.52 1.80 -36.69
N LEU A 285 1.83 1.63 -37.81
CA LEU A 285 0.62 2.40 -38.15
C LEU A 285 -0.56 1.44 -38.39
N ASN A 286 -1.74 1.78 -37.86
CA ASN A 286 -3.00 1.09 -38.13
C ASN A 286 -2.93 -0.44 -37.94
N SER A 287 -2.22 -0.89 -36.91
CA SER A 287 -1.91 -2.31 -36.73
C SER A 287 -2.60 -2.88 -35.49
N ILE A 288 -2.79 -4.20 -35.47
CA ILE A 288 -3.51 -4.89 -34.40
C ILE A 288 -2.66 -6.05 -33.87
N GLN A 289 -2.58 -6.20 -32.55
CA GLN A 289 -2.01 -7.36 -31.88
C GLN A 289 -3.07 -8.09 -31.05
N HIS A 290 -3.22 -9.39 -31.27
CA HIS A 290 -4.09 -10.23 -30.46
C HIS A 290 -3.30 -11.38 -29.89
N LYS A 291 -3.54 -11.68 -28.61
CA LYS A 291 -3.01 -12.86 -27.89
C LYS A 291 -1.49 -12.87 -27.87
N THR A 292 -0.90 -12.82 -26.69
CA THR A 292 0.52 -13.16 -26.51
C THR A 292 0.61 -13.93 -25.22
N GLU A 293 0.93 -15.23 -25.29
CA GLU A 293 1.01 -16.08 -24.11
C GLU A 293 2.46 -16.51 -23.84
N ASN A 294 3.06 -16.01 -22.75
CA ASN A 294 4.40 -16.42 -22.30
C ASN A 294 4.34 -17.32 -21.05
N ILE A 295 3.39 -18.27 -21.02
CA ILE A 295 2.93 -18.93 -19.79
C ILE A 295 4.02 -19.76 -19.09
N ASN A 296 5.09 -20.19 -19.78
CA ASN A 296 6.04 -21.18 -19.23
C ASN A 296 7.54 -20.79 -19.23
N GLN A 297 7.94 -19.56 -19.60
CA GLN A 297 9.37 -19.22 -19.77
C GLN A 297 9.90 -18.27 -18.68
N SER A 298 11.10 -18.54 -18.15
CA SER A 298 11.61 -18.01 -16.88
C SER A 298 12.45 -16.72 -16.94
N SER A 299 12.44 -15.98 -18.04
CA SER A 299 13.37 -14.86 -18.26
C SER A 299 12.85 -13.50 -17.79
N LYS A 300 13.79 -12.65 -17.34
CA LYS A 300 13.53 -11.59 -16.35
C LYS A 300 13.19 -10.19 -16.86
N GLN A 301 13.26 -9.84 -18.15
CA GLN A 301 12.96 -8.48 -18.63
C GLN A 301 12.45 -8.51 -20.06
N LYS A 302 11.13 -8.36 -20.28
CA LYS A 302 10.54 -8.47 -21.63
C LYS A 302 9.39 -7.50 -21.85
N GLY A 303 9.38 -6.87 -23.04
CA GLY A 303 8.23 -6.18 -23.61
C GLY A 303 7.31 -7.14 -24.37
N LEU A 304 6.00 -7.08 -24.17
CA LEU A 304 5.00 -7.88 -24.90
C LEU A 304 4.78 -7.36 -26.33
N VAL A 305 4.87 -6.05 -26.50
CA VAL A 305 4.72 -5.37 -27.78
C VAL A 305 6.11 -5.04 -28.30
N ALA A 306 6.78 -4.04 -27.71
CA ALA A 306 8.05 -3.55 -28.21
C ALA A 306 9.13 -3.48 -27.13
N SER A 307 10.34 -3.84 -27.50
CA SER A 307 11.54 -3.54 -26.73
C SER A 307 12.47 -2.68 -27.58
N VAL A 308 12.89 -1.53 -27.04
CA VAL A 308 13.68 -0.54 -27.76
C VAL A 308 15.01 -0.30 -27.02
N LYS A 309 16.12 -0.47 -27.74
CA LYS A 309 17.47 -0.32 -27.20
C LYS A 309 18.34 0.58 -28.10
N GLY A 310 19.02 1.54 -27.47
CA GLY A 310 20.02 2.40 -28.11
C GLY A 310 19.48 3.80 -28.44
N ASN A 311 19.67 4.28 -29.66
CA ASN A 311 19.29 5.61 -30.14
C ASN A 311 18.16 5.50 -31.18
N VAL A 312 16.97 5.15 -30.71
CA VAL A 312 15.81 4.82 -31.55
C VAL A 312 14.64 5.74 -31.23
N ASN A 313 13.87 6.11 -32.25
CA ASN A 313 12.56 6.73 -32.11
C ASN A 313 11.49 5.78 -32.66
N LEU A 314 10.72 5.15 -31.77
CA LEU A 314 9.60 4.30 -32.11
C LEU A 314 8.30 5.09 -32.01
N GLN A 315 7.57 5.21 -33.12
CA GLN A 315 6.25 5.81 -33.18
C GLN A 315 5.20 4.75 -33.51
N ILE A 316 4.16 4.67 -32.68
CA ILE A 316 3.02 3.77 -32.87
C ILE A 316 1.75 4.60 -32.94
N GLU A 317 0.97 4.44 -34.02
CA GLU A 317 -0.26 5.18 -34.24
C GLU A 317 -1.42 4.25 -34.64
N ASN A 318 -2.61 4.50 -34.07
CA ASN A 318 -3.84 3.74 -34.35
C ASN A 318 -3.64 2.24 -34.09
N PHE A 319 -3.21 1.90 -32.88
CA PHE A 319 -2.84 0.53 -32.52
C PHE A 319 -3.83 -0.07 -31.52
N TYR A 320 -4.28 -1.29 -31.78
CA TYR A 320 -5.12 -2.05 -30.86
C TYR A 320 -4.38 -3.29 -30.37
N ALA A 321 -4.38 -3.52 -29.05
CA ALA A 321 -3.83 -4.72 -28.44
C ALA A 321 -4.79 -5.34 -27.43
N GLU A 322 -4.91 -6.67 -27.43
CA GLU A 322 -5.76 -7.40 -26.50
C GLU A 322 -5.18 -8.77 -26.13
N ASP A 323 -5.44 -9.20 -24.90
CA ASP A 323 -5.07 -10.51 -24.33
C ASP A 323 -3.55 -10.74 -24.34
N LEU A 324 -2.77 -9.77 -23.84
CA LEU A 324 -1.31 -9.89 -23.79
C LEU A 324 -0.87 -10.30 -22.38
N HIS A 325 -0.42 -11.55 -22.25
CA HIS A 325 -0.04 -12.16 -20.99
C HIS A 325 1.47 -12.30 -20.90
N ALA A 326 2.12 -11.48 -20.07
CA ALA A 326 3.57 -11.52 -19.95
C ALA A 326 4.09 -12.82 -19.34
N GLY A 327 3.22 -13.61 -18.68
CA GLY A 327 3.67 -14.69 -17.84
C GLY A 327 4.67 -14.13 -16.83
N LYS A 328 5.91 -14.62 -16.83
CA LYS A 328 7.02 -14.10 -16.00
C LYS A 328 7.72 -12.84 -16.55
N GLY A 329 7.21 -12.26 -17.64
CA GLY A 329 7.67 -11.00 -18.21
C GLY A 329 7.18 -9.79 -17.39
N ILE A 330 7.54 -8.58 -17.86
CA ILE A 330 7.32 -7.34 -17.11
C ILE A 330 6.23 -6.47 -17.74
N SER A 331 6.41 -6.05 -19.01
CA SER A 331 5.70 -4.89 -19.55
C SER A 331 5.25 -5.06 -21.00
N ALA A 332 4.37 -4.19 -21.48
CA ALA A 332 4.06 -4.08 -22.91
C ALA A 332 5.22 -3.43 -23.68
N PHE A 333 5.82 -2.39 -23.10
CA PHE A 333 6.90 -1.62 -23.70
C PHE A 333 8.12 -1.60 -22.78
N THR A 334 9.31 -1.82 -23.34
CA THR A 334 10.57 -1.61 -22.62
C THR A 334 11.49 -0.65 -23.36
N LEU A 335 12.20 0.18 -22.61
CA LEU A 335 13.15 1.16 -23.16
C LEU A 335 14.50 1.06 -22.45
N LYS A 336 15.58 1.24 -23.22
CA LYS A 336 16.98 1.31 -22.76
C LYS A 336 17.80 2.22 -23.67
N GLY A 337 18.74 3.00 -23.11
CA GLY A 337 19.59 3.93 -23.88
C GLY A 337 19.00 5.33 -24.02
N ILE A 338 19.27 6.03 -25.12
CA ILE A 338 18.71 7.37 -25.47
C ILE A 338 17.59 7.17 -26.50
N SER A 339 16.49 6.56 -26.09
CA SER A 339 15.39 6.21 -27.00
C SER A 339 14.10 6.96 -26.69
N THR A 340 13.23 7.05 -27.70
CA THR A 340 11.89 7.62 -27.59
C THR A 340 10.87 6.57 -28.01
N ILE A 341 9.83 6.38 -27.21
CA ILE A 341 8.62 5.64 -27.60
C ILE A 341 7.44 6.61 -27.54
N GLU A 342 6.75 6.78 -28.66
CA GLU A 342 5.58 7.65 -28.80
C GLU A 342 4.37 6.84 -29.27
N LEU A 343 3.30 6.86 -28.48
CA LEU A 343 2.04 6.15 -28.72
C LEU A 343 0.93 7.16 -29.01
N LYS A 344 0.22 7.02 -30.14
CA LYS A 344 -0.89 7.87 -30.56
C LYS A 344 -2.13 7.05 -30.88
N ASN A 345 -3.29 7.40 -30.33
CA ASN A 345 -4.55 6.70 -30.57
C ASN A 345 -4.43 5.18 -30.30
N VAL A 346 -3.94 4.82 -29.11
CA VAL A 346 -3.68 3.42 -28.75
C VAL A 346 -4.74 2.92 -27.79
N LYS A 347 -5.27 1.72 -28.05
CA LYS A 347 -6.18 1.02 -27.13
C LYS A 347 -5.60 -0.33 -26.75
N MET A 348 -5.46 -0.59 -25.45
CA MET A 348 -4.97 -1.86 -24.91
C MET A 348 -5.95 -2.40 -23.87
N ASN A 349 -6.32 -3.68 -23.99
CA ASN A 349 -7.23 -4.36 -23.09
C ASN A 349 -6.63 -5.68 -22.59
N ALA A 350 -6.89 -6.04 -21.34
CA ALA A 350 -6.51 -7.35 -20.78
C ALA A 350 -5.00 -7.64 -20.92
N ILE A 351 -4.19 -6.83 -20.24
CA ILE A 351 -2.73 -6.94 -20.22
C ILE A 351 -2.28 -7.37 -18.83
N ASP A 352 -1.41 -8.37 -18.74
CA ASP A 352 -0.86 -8.77 -17.45
C ASP A 352 0.66 -8.90 -17.40
N GLY A 353 1.18 -8.69 -16.19
CA GLY A 353 2.57 -8.88 -15.80
C GLY A 353 2.67 -9.59 -14.47
N SER A 354 3.76 -10.33 -14.24
CA SER A 354 4.01 -10.99 -12.94
C SER A 354 5.42 -10.79 -12.38
N ASN A 355 6.20 -9.92 -13.01
CA ASN A 355 7.59 -9.66 -12.62
C ASN A 355 7.80 -8.19 -12.25
N TYR A 356 8.99 -7.87 -11.76
CA TYR A 356 9.38 -6.56 -11.27
C TYR A 356 9.43 -5.53 -12.41
N GLY A 357 8.59 -4.49 -12.33
CA GLY A 357 8.50 -3.37 -13.27
C GLY A 357 7.04 -2.99 -13.52
N GLY A 358 6.75 -2.21 -14.56
CA GLY A 358 5.43 -1.68 -14.88
C GLY A 358 4.77 -2.43 -16.03
N VAL A 359 3.48 -2.75 -15.91
CA VAL A 359 2.76 -3.58 -16.90
C VAL A 359 2.62 -2.89 -18.26
N LEU A 360 2.39 -1.57 -18.31
CA LEU A 360 2.41 -0.84 -19.57
C LEU A 360 3.85 -0.59 -20.01
N PHE A 361 4.64 0.04 -19.14
CA PHE A 361 5.95 0.54 -19.50
C PHE A 361 6.98 0.26 -18.42
N THR A 362 8.15 -0.21 -18.84
CA THR A 362 9.32 -0.39 -17.99
C THR A 362 10.57 0.19 -18.65
N SER A 363 11.29 1.02 -17.92
CA SER A 363 12.58 1.57 -18.36
C SER A 363 13.70 1.08 -17.43
N ASN A 364 14.84 0.67 -18.00
CA ASN A 364 16.07 0.42 -17.27
C ASN A 364 17.29 0.99 -18.02
N GLU A 365 18.22 1.61 -17.28
CA GLU A 365 19.49 2.15 -17.80
C GLU A 365 19.29 3.28 -18.84
N GLU A 366 18.35 4.17 -18.57
CA GLU A 366 18.11 5.35 -19.40
C GLU A 366 19.25 6.37 -19.28
N GLN A 367 19.52 7.00 -20.41
CA GLN A 367 20.37 8.18 -20.50
C GLN A 367 19.52 9.43 -20.74
N ILE A 368 20.08 10.60 -20.42
CA ILE A 368 19.41 11.90 -20.59
C ILE A 368 18.90 12.05 -22.03
N GLY A 369 17.64 12.44 -22.18
CA GLY A 369 16.98 12.59 -23.48
C GLY A 369 16.06 11.42 -23.86
N SER A 370 15.89 10.44 -22.98
CA SER A 370 14.91 9.37 -23.13
C SER A 370 13.49 9.88 -22.92
N GLU A 371 12.53 9.37 -23.69
CA GLU A 371 11.13 9.82 -23.62
C GLU A 371 10.14 8.67 -23.80
N PHE A 372 9.05 8.69 -23.02
CA PHE A 372 7.87 7.85 -23.21
C PHE A 372 6.63 8.73 -23.27
N LYS A 373 5.99 8.81 -24.45
CA LYS A 373 4.88 9.73 -24.73
C LYS A 373 3.65 8.95 -25.14
N VAL A 374 2.49 9.28 -24.58
CA VAL A 374 1.20 8.72 -24.98
C VAL A 374 0.22 9.86 -25.22
N THR A 375 -0.49 9.81 -26.35
CA THR A 375 -1.56 10.74 -26.71
C THR A 375 -2.80 9.97 -27.13
N ASN A 376 -3.95 10.28 -26.53
CA ASN A 376 -5.23 9.63 -26.82
C ASN A 376 -5.17 8.10 -26.57
N GLY A 377 -4.72 7.70 -25.38
CA GLY A 377 -4.59 6.31 -24.97
C GLY A 377 -5.82 5.79 -24.20
N THR A 378 -6.20 4.52 -24.41
CA THR A 378 -7.21 3.83 -23.60
C THR A 378 -6.64 2.51 -23.08
N PHE A 379 -6.52 2.37 -21.76
CA PHE A 379 -5.89 1.22 -21.11
C PHE A 379 -6.85 0.61 -20.09
N THR A 380 -7.34 -0.60 -20.35
CA THR A 380 -8.36 -1.26 -19.52
C THR A 380 -7.94 -2.66 -19.10
N ASN A 381 -8.31 -3.08 -17.89
CA ASN A 381 -8.05 -4.44 -17.38
C ASN A 381 -6.56 -4.81 -17.34
N PHE A 382 -5.75 -4.02 -16.62
CA PHE A 382 -4.33 -4.34 -16.42
C PHE A 382 -4.15 -5.09 -15.10
N HIS A 383 -3.34 -6.15 -15.10
CA HIS A 383 -3.10 -6.97 -13.91
C HIS A 383 -1.60 -7.13 -13.62
N GLN A 384 -1.17 -6.75 -12.41
CA GLN A 384 0.18 -6.96 -11.91
C GLN A 384 0.16 -7.98 -10.76
N TYR A 385 0.65 -9.18 -11.03
CA TYR A 385 0.64 -10.30 -10.08
C TYR A 385 1.89 -10.38 -9.20
N GLN A 386 2.90 -9.53 -9.42
CA GLN A 386 4.15 -9.60 -8.67
C GLN A 386 3.93 -9.34 -7.17
N VAL A 387 4.51 -10.22 -6.33
CA VAL A 387 4.34 -10.17 -4.87
C VAL A 387 5.24 -9.12 -4.21
N ASN A 388 6.35 -8.79 -4.87
CA ASN A 388 7.28 -7.73 -4.48
C ASN A 388 6.86 -6.39 -5.08
N GLU A 389 7.51 -5.30 -4.65
CA GLU A 389 7.20 -3.93 -5.08
C GLU A 389 7.46 -3.72 -6.58
N ALA A 390 6.45 -3.99 -7.40
CA ALA A 390 6.40 -3.69 -8.83
C ALA A 390 5.47 -2.51 -9.08
N SER A 391 5.23 -2.15 -10.34
CA SER A 391 4.22 -1.18 -10.72
C SER A 391 3.10 -1.85 -11.53
N SER A 392 1.85 -1.48 -11.25
CA SER A 392 0.70 -1.94 -12.01
C SER A 392 0.56 -1.24 -13.36
N PHE A 393 1.29 -0.14 -13.59
CA PHE A 393 1.21 0.59 -14.85
C PHE A 393 2.58 1.01 -15.38
N ILE A 394 3.27 1.97 -14.75
CA ILE A 394 4.55 2.50 -15.23
C ILE A 394 5.65 2.30 -14.18
N TYR A 395 6.81 1.81 -14.62
CA TYR A 395 8.01 1.72 -13.80
C TYR A 395 9.20 2.31 -14.55
N SER A 396 9.91 3.24 -13.92
CA SER A 396 11.10 3.85 -14.51
C SER A 396 12.19 4.08 -13.48
N HIS A 397 13.45 3.85 -13.86
CA HIS A 397 14.57 4.01 -12.95
C HIS A 397 15.08 5.46 -12.86
N GLN A 398 15.33 6.16 -13.97
CA GLN A 398 15.83 7.55 -13.98
C GLN A 398 15.86 8.12 -15.42
N ASN A 399 16.25 9.39 -15.57
CA ASN A 399 16.63 10.06 -16.83
C ASN A 399 15.60 10.00 -17.97
N ILE A 400 14.31 9.90 -17.65
CA ILE A 400 13.26 9.83 -18.66
C ILE A 400 12.25 10.97 -18.52
N ASN A 401 11.68 11.40 -19.64
CA ASN A 401 10.48 12.22 -19.63
C ASN A 401 9.28 11.35 -20.01
N ILE A 402 8.33 11.22 -19.08
CA ILE A 402 7.08 10.47 -19.28
C ILE A 402 5.94 11.48 -19.42
N SER A 403 5.18 11.40 -20.51
CA SER A 403 3.96 12.21 -20.67
C SER A 403 2.77 11.39 -21.15
N LEU A 404 1.63 11.53 -20.46
CA LEU A 404 0.35 10.95 -20.84
C LEU A 404 -0.64 12.08 -21.09
N ASN A 405 -1.14 12.19 -22.32
CA ASN A 405 -2.06 13.24 -22.76
C ASN A 405 -3.38 12.62 -23.24
N ASN A 406 -4.52 13.13 -22.75
CA ASN A 406 -5.86 12.66 -23.15
C ASN A 406 -6.04 11.14 -22.99
N CYS A 407 -5.65 10.58 -21.83
CA CYS A 407 -5.67 9.13 -21.62
C CYS A 407 -6.82 8.69 -20.70
N THR A 408 -7.42 7.54 -20.97
CA THR A 408 -8.36 6.86 -20.06
C THR A 408 -7.74 5.55 -19.59
N ILE A 409 -7.66 5.36 -18.28
CA ILE A 409 -7.04 4.21 -17.62
C ILE A 409 -8.07 3.66 -16.64
N SER A 410 -8.49 2.41 -16.80
CA SER A 410 -9.48 1.81 -15.89
C SER A 410 -9.19 0.36 -15.53
N ASP A 411 -9.71 -0.05 -14.38
CA ASP A 411 -9.75 -1.44 -13.92
C ASP A 411 -8.35 -2.05 -13.81
N ILE A 412 -7.51 -1.36 -13.03
CA ILE A 412 -6.11 -1.70 -12.84
C ILE A 412 -5.96 -2.44 -11.52
N ASN A 413 -5.45 -3.66 -11.57
CA ASN A 413 -5.33 -4.54 -10.42
C ASN A 413 -3.86 -4.84 -10.10
N GLY A 414 -3.41 -4.53 -8.90
CA GLY A 414 -2.07 -4.87 -8.40
C GLY A 414 -2.10 -5.83 -7.21
N TYR A 415 -1.09 -6.68 -7.06
CA TYR A 415 -0.96 -7.48 -5.84
C TYR A 415 -0.33 -6.68 -4.70
N LYS A 416 0.90 -6.21 -4.91
CA LYS A 416 1.65 -5.32 -4.01
C LYS A 416 2.53 -4.46 -4.91
N GLY A 417 2.18 -3.22 -5.13
CA GLY A 417 2.94 -2.42 -6.08
C GLY A 417 2.36 -1.04 -6.32
N TYR A 418 3.21 -0.18 -6.85
CA TYR A 418 2.89 1.19 -7.21
C TYR A 418 1.91 1.22 -8.37
N PHE A 419 1.15 2.30 -8.56
CA PHE A 419 0.53 2.55 -9.87
C PHE A 419 1.57 3.13 -10.83
N ILE A 420 2.36 4.09 -10.37
CA ILE A 420 3.53 4.62 -11.08
C ILE A 420 4.72 4.64 -10.12
N HIS A 421 5.85 4.12 -10.58
CA HIS A 421 7.15 4.28 -9.92
C HIS A 421 8.11 4.98 -10.88
N ILE A 422 8.75 6.04 -10.39
CA ILE A 422 9.82 6.75 -11.11
C ILE A 422 10.99 7.01 -10.15
N GLY A 423 12.22 6.92 -10.66
CA GLY A 423 13.40 7.39 -9.94
C GLY A 423 14.02 8.63 -10.60
N SER A 424 14.85 9.34 -9.84
CA SER A 424 15.41 10.64 -10.22
C SER A 424 16.66 10.60 -11.11
N PRO A 425 16.84 11.57 -12.03
CA PRO A 425 15.93 12.66 -12.38
C PRO A 425 14.94 12.27 -13.49
N THR A 426 13.64 12.48 -13.29
CA THR A 426 12.57 12.13 -14.24
C THR A 426 11.51 13.25 -14.26
N LYS A 427 10.90 13.50 -15.41
CA LYS A 427 9.70 14.35 -15.51
C LYS A 427 8.48 13.46 -15.77
N LEU A 428 7.44 13.56 -14.95
CA LEU A 428 6.16 12.91 -15.19
C LEU A 428 5.06 13.95 -15.40
N GLU A 429 4.40 13.88 -16.54
CA GLU A 429 3.35 14.81 -16.94
C GLU A 429 2.06 14.05 -17.28
N LEU A 430 0.98 14.34 -16.55
CA LEU A 430 -0.37 13.78 -16.77
C LEU A 430 -1.30 14.93 -17.17
N ASN A 431 -1.66 15.02 -18.45
CA ASN A 431 -2.55 16.05 -18.97
C ASN A 431 -3.85 15.44 -19.47
N SER A 432 -4.98 15.85 -18.89
CA SER A 432 -6.32 15.35 -19.25
C SER A 432 -6.38 13.82 -19.16
N VAL A 433 -5.92 13.29 -18.03
CA VAL A 433 -5.86 11.84 -17.77
C VAL A 433 -6.98 11.44 -16.83
N LYS A 434 -7.75 10.42 -17.21
CA LYS A 434 -8.81 9.82 -16.40
C LYS A 434 -8.35 8.46 -15.87
N ILE A 435 -8.35 8.27 -14.56
CA ILE A 435 -7.99 7.02 -13.87
C ILE A 435 -9.16 6.54 -13.02
N GLU A 436 -9.66 5.35 -13.28
CA GLU A 436 -10.80 4.77 -12.58
C GLU A 436 -10.52 3.35 -12.07
N ASN A 437 -11.03 3.02 -10.88
CA ASN A 437 -11.01 1.66 -10.32
C ASN A 437 -9.60 1.04 -10.27
N HIS A 438 -8.68 1.67 -9.52
CA HIS A 438 -7.41 1.02 -9.19
C HIS A 438 -7.55 0.31 -7.85
N PHE A 439 -7.24 -0.98 -7.87
CA PHE A 439 -7.34 -1.84 -6.70
C PHE A 439 -6.00 -2.55 -6.47
N THR A 440 -5.55 -2.58 -5.22
CA THR A 440 -4.43 -3.43 -4.83
C THR A 440 -4.81 -4.39 -3.72
N LYS A 441 -4.22 -5.58 -3.73
CA LYS A 441 -4.48 -6.57 -2.66
C LYS A 441 -3.79 -6.19 -1.34
N LYS A 442 -2.73 -5.40 -1.41
CA LYS A 442 -1.96 -4.89 -0.28
C LYS A 442 -1.67 -3.42 -0.47
N ASP A 443 -1.61 -2.74 0.66
CA ASP A 443 -1.30 -1.32 0.80
C ASP A 443 -0.07 -0.94 -0.02
N CYS A 444 -0.25 0.05 -0.89
CA CYS A 444 0.79 0.55 -1.76
C CYS A 444 0.72 2.06 -1.92
N THR A 445 1.87 2.67 -2.20
CA THR A 445 1.92 4.04 -2.70
C THR A 445 1.35 4.08 -4.12
N PHE A 446 0.44 4.99 -4.44
CA PHE A 446 -0.11 5.11 -5.79
C PHE A 446 0.95 5.67 -6.77
N ILE A 447 1.50 6.85 -6.50
CA ILE A 447 2.65 7.40 -7.25
C ILE A 447 3.86 7.51 -6.33
N ARG A 448 4.92 6.76 -6.64
CA ARG A 448 6.18 6.79 -5.90
C ARG A 448 7.30 7.38 -6.74
N CYS A 449 7.93 8.42 -6.20
CA CYS A 449 9.08 9.08 -6.80
C CYS A 449 10.26 8.97 -5.84
N GLU A 450 11.28 8.21 -6.25
CA GLU A 450 12.48 8.00 -5.44
C GLU A 450 13.61 8.90 -5.92
N SER A 451 14.31 9.50 -4.96
CA SER A 451 15.50 10.29 -5.26
C SER A 451 16.76 9.44 -5.04
N LEU A 452 17.56 9.25 -6.09
CA LEU A 452 18.84 8.53 -6.03
C LEU A 452 19.96 9.39 -5.45
N SER A 453 19.83 10.72 -5.51
CA SER A 453 20.78 11.67 -4.95
C SER A 453 20.08 12.93 -4.47
N LYS A 454 20.61 13.56 -3.41
CA LYS A 454 20.05 14.81 -2.84
C LYS A 454 19.95 15.99 -3.84
N PHE A 455 20.59 15.88 -5.00
CA PHE A 455 20.61 16.94 -6.02
C PHE A 455 19.68 16.64 -7.19
N ASP A 456 19.28 15.38 -7.38
CA ASP A 456 18.40 14.99 -8.47
C ASP A 456 16.96 15.22 -8.06
N LYS A 457 16.28 16.08 -8.82
CA LYS A 457 14.87 16.38 -8.64
C LYS A 457 14.05 15.68 -9.71
N ASN A 458 12.95 15.05 -9.34
CA ASN A 458 11.87 14.80 -10.30
C ASN A 458 10.92 16.00 -10.33
N VAL A 459 10.11 16.04 -11.39
CA VAL A 459 9.09 17.07 -11.62
C VAL A 459 7.78 16.35 -11.95
N LEU A 460 6.75 16.60 -11.14
CA LEU A 460 5.40 16.08 -11.35
C LEU A 460 4.47 17.19 -11.79
N ILE A 461 3.78 16.99 -12.92
CA ILE A 461 2.81 17.95 -13.46
C ILE A 461 1.51 17.20 -13.76
N PHE A 462 0.45 17.52 -13.03
CA PHE A 462 -0.90 16.99 -13.23
C PHE A 462 -1.84 18.13 -13.64
N ASN A 463 -2.25 18.14 -14.91
CA ASN A 463 -3.24 19.08 -15.42
C ASN A 463 -4.49 18.31 -15.84
N ASP A 464 -5.67 18.73 -15.40
CA ASP A 464 -6.93 18.06 -15.74
C ASP A 464 -6.93 16.56 -15.36
N LEU A 465 -6.31 16.20 -14.24
CA LEU A 465 -6.26 14.82 -13.76
C LEU A 465 -7.59 14.46 -13.09
N TYR A 466 -8.27 13.44 -13.59
CA TYR A 466 -9.45 12.85 -12.96
C TYR A 466 -9.08 11.50 -12.36
N VAL A 467 -9.25 11.33 -11.06
CA VAL A 467 -9.01 10.07 -10.34
C VAL A 467 -10.26 9.71 -9.55
N ASP A 468 -10.78 8.50 -9.75
CA ASP A 468 -11.93 8.02 -9.01
C ASP A 468 -11.84 6.53 -8.65
N GLY A 469 -12.10 6.21 -7.39
CA GLY A 469 -12.10 4.82 -6.90
C GLY A 469 -10.70 4.24 -6.75
N LEU A 470 -9.93 4.79 -5.80
CA LEU A 470 -8.68 4.20 -5.34
C LEU A 470 -8.91 3.58 -3.95
N ASP A 471 -8.87 2.26 -3.86
CA ASP A 471 -8.95 1.55 -2.58
C ASP A 471 -7.57 1.04 -2.15
N THR A 472 -7.36 0.89 -0.83
CA THR A 472 -6.13 0.34 -0.22
C THR A 472 -4.85 1.15 -0.51
N VAL A 473 -4.97 2.47 -0.62
CA VAL A 473 -3.82 3.35 -0.84
C VAL A 473 -3.08 3.63 0.48
N LYS A 474 -1.78 3.34 0.51
CA LYS A 474 -0.92 3.75 1.62
C LYS A 474 -0.61 5.23 1.53
N GLU A 475 -0.05 5.63 0.40
CA GLU A 475 0.31 7.02 0.07
C GLU A 475 -0.24 7.37 -1.32
N PHE A 476 -0.97 8.47 -1.51
CA PHE A 476 -1.38 8.85 -2.88
C PHE A 476 -0.16 9.33 -3.69
N VAL A 477 0.67 10.20 -3.10
CA VAL A 477 1.99 10.55 -3.65
C VAL A 477 3.06 10.46 -2.56
N TYR A 478 4.15 9.75 -2.87
CA TYR A 478 5.39 9.76 -2.11
C TYR A 478 6.51 10.39 -2.94
N ILE A 479 7.16 11.41 -2.38
CA ILE A 479 8.24 12.15 -3.03
C ILE A 479 9.38 12.43 -2.05
N ASP A 480 10.63 12.28 -2.47
CA ASP A 480 11.80 12.61 -1.65
C ASP A 480 12.29 14.07 -1.78
N SER A 481 12.27 14.69 -2.97
CA SER A 481 12.72 16.09 -3.17
C SER A 481 12.35 16.66 -4.56
N GLU A 482 11.24 17.39 -4.70
CA GLU A 482 10.67 17.69 -6.05
C GLU A 482 9.81 18.95 -6.14
N ASP A 483 9.43 19.30 -7.38
CA ASP A 483 8.36 20.26 -7.68
C ASP A 483 7.12 19.48 -8.16
N ILE A 484 6.01 19.63 -7.45
CA ILE A 484 4.70 19.02 -7.76
C ILE A 484 3.73 20.15 -8.12
N SER A 485 3.11 20.06 -9.28
CA SER A 485 2.04 20.96 -9.69
C SER A 485 0.79 20.16 -10.05
N ILE A 486 -0.33 20.48 -9.41
CA ILE A 486 -1.65 19.90 -9.67
C ILE A 486 -2.59 21.06 -10.02
N ASN A 487 -3.22 20.99 -11.19
CA ASN A 487 -4.08 22.06 -11.69
C ASN A 487 -5.35 21.47 -12.31
N ASN A 488 -6.48 22.15 -12.07
CA ASN A 488 -7.78 21.85 -12.65
C ASN A 488 -8.20 20.36 -12.54
N SER A 489 -7.90 19.73 -11.41
CA SER A 489 -8.03 18.27 -11.24
C SER A 489 -9.22 17.87 -10.36
N TYR A 490 -9.65 16.61 -10.44
CA TYR A 490 -10.72 16.03 -9.64
C TYR A 490 -10.25 14.71 -9.03
N LEU A 491 -10.06 14.68 -7.71
CA LEU A 491 -9.58 13.53 -6.96
C LEU A 491 -10.70 13.03 -6.05
N ASN A 492 -11.21 11.84 -6.30
CA ASN A 492 -12.41 11.33 -5.63
C ASN A 492 -12.27 9.89 -5.14
N ARG A 493 -12.92 9.58 -4.00
CA ARG A 493 -12.98 8.24 -3.41
C ARG A 493 -11.60 7.60 -3.26
N ILE A 494 -10.68 8.31 -2.61
CA ILE A 494 -9.33 7.80 -2.30
C ILE A 494 -9.34 7.29 -0.87
N ARG A 495 -9.27 5.97 -0.68
CA ARG A 495 -9.40 5.32 0.62
C ARG A 495 -8.16 4.54 0.99
N SER A 496 -7.65 4.83 2.18
CA SER A 496 -6.58 4.06 2.78
C SER A 496 -7.09 2.73 3.32
N SER A 497 -6.22 1.72 3.26
CA SER A 497 -6.46 0.38 3.79
C SER A 497 -6.75 0.35 5.29
N TYR A 498 -6.22 1.31 6.05
CA TYR A 498 -6.34 1.37 7.51
C TYR A 498 -7.79 1.34 7.99
N ILE A 499 -8.71 1.91 7.21
CA ILE A 499 -10.14 1.94 7.51
C ILE A 499 -10.70 0.52 7.69
N TYR A 500 -10.14 -0.47 7.00
CA TYR A 500 -10.62 -1.86 7.04
C TYR A 500 -9.92 -2.72 8.10
N SER A 501 -8.75 -2.29 8.59
CA SER A 501 -8.00 -3.05 9.59
C SER A 501 -8.21 -2.47 10.99
N LEU A 502 -9.15 -3.04 11.73
CA LEU A 502 -9.35 -2.81 13.17
C LEU A 502 -8.16 -3.25 14.04
N SER A 503 -7.03 -3.65 13.45
CA SER A 503 -5.86 -4.12 14.19
C SER A 503 -5.13 -2.94 14.81
N THR A 504 -5.02 -2.93 16.13
CA THR A 504 -4.30 -1.94 16.94
C THR A 504 -2.77 -2.00 16.79
N ASP A 505 -2.26 -2.53 15.67
CA ASP A 505 -0.82 -2.71 15.50
C ASP A 505 -0.21 -1.36 15.07
N ASP A 506 0.66 -0.82 15.93
CA ASP A 506 1.27 0.53 15.80
C ASP A 506 1.98 0.78 14.46
N LYS A 507 2.26 -0.27 13.69
CA LYS A 507 2.89 -0.20 12.36
C LYS A 507 1.99 0.35 11.26
N GLN A 508 0.68 0.51 11.49
CA GLN A 508 -0.25 1.07 10.50
C GLN A 508 -0.31 2.61 10.47
N LYS A 509 0.53 3.31 11.24
CA LYS A 509 0.56 4.78 11.35
C LYS A 509 1.16 5.54 10.15
N ASP A 510 1.39 4.85 9.03
CA ASP A 510 2.12 5.38 7.87
C ASP A 510 1.26 5.56 6.62
N ASN A 511 0.02 6.03 6.77
CA ASN A 511 -0.84 6.35 5.63
C ASN A 511 -0.96 7.85 5.42
N TYR A 512 -0.69 8.32 4.21
CA TYR A 512 -0.61 9.75 3.89
C TYR A 512 -1.37 10.02 2.61
N PHE A 513 -1.99 11.18 2.46
CA PHE A 513 -2.45 11.59 1.14
C PHE A 513 -1.23 12.07 0.32
N PHE A 514 -0.52 13.09 0.81
CA PHE A 514 0.80 13.47 0.30
C PHE A 514 1.88 13.27 1.36
N ARG A 515 2.95 12.55 0.98
CA ARG A 515 4.17 12.41 1.77
C ARG A 515 5.36 12.93 0.98
N MET A 516 5.85 14.08 1.38
CA MET A 516 6.94 14.80 0.72
C MET A 516 8.19 14.80 1.58
N GLY A 517 9.35 14.79 0.94
CA GLY A 517 10.62 14.92 1.62
C GLY A 517 10.98 16.38 1.86
N SER A 518 12.27 16.70 1.84
CA SER A 518 12.77 18.04 2.17
C SER A 518 12.89 18.90 0.91
N ASN A 519 12.77 20.22 1.04
CA ASN A 519 12.91 21.19 -0.06
C ASN A 519 11.96 20.92 -1.25
N THR A 520 10.74 20.45 -0.96
CA THR A 520 9.74 20.15 -1.99
C THR A 520 8.82 21.36 -2.17
N ASN A 521 8.47 21.69 -3.42
CA ASN A 521 7.43 22.67 -3.71
C ASN A 521 6.17 21.94 -4.16
N LEU A 522 5.05 22.16 -3.48
CA LEU A 522 3.74 21.64 -3.87
C LEU A 522 2.84 22.81 -4.23
N SER A 523 2.29 22.81 -5.44
CA SER A 523 1.26 23.74 -5.88
C SER A 523 0.02 22.95 -6.29
N ILE A 524 -1.11 23.21 -5.64
CA ILE A 524 -2.42 22.65 -6.00
C ILE A 524 -3.34 23.81 -6.34
N SER A 525 -3.95 23.80 -7.51
CA SER A 525 -4.82 24.88 -7.98
C SER A 525 -6.07 24.36 -8.66
N TYR A 526 -7.20 25.06 -8.49
CA TYR A 526 -8.48 24.75 -9.17
C TYR A 526 -8.90 23.28 -9.05
N THR A 527 -8.57 22.62 -7.94
CA THR A 527 -8.72 21.17 -7.78
C THR A 527 -9.79 20.84 -6.75
N ASN A 528 -10.64 19.87 -7.07
CA ASN A 528 -11.63 19.32 -6.15
C ASN A 528 -11.11 17.99 -5.58
N LEU A 529 -11.08 17.91 -4.26
CA LEU A 529 -10.65 16.76 -3.48
C LEU A 529 -11.84 16.27 -2.65
N ASN A 530 -12.49 15.20 -3.11
CA ASN A 530 -13.73 14.71 -2.56
C ASN A 530 -13.56 13.32 -1.95
N ASN A 531 -14.09 13.11 -0.76
CA ASN A 531 -14.21 11.79 -0.14
C ASN A 531 -12.83 11.10 0.00
N ILE A 532 -11.87 11.85 0.53
CA ILE A 532 -10.50 11.38 0.82
C ILE A 532 -10.47 10.82 2.24
N HIS A 533 -10.05 9.57 2.40
CA HIS A 533 -9.94 8.91 3.70
C HIS A 533 -8.53 8.38 3.92
N THR A 534 -7.72 9.10 4.69
CA THR A 534 -6.32 8.73 4.99
C THR A 534 -6.00 8.96 6.47
N TYR A 535 -4.81 8.54 6.91
CA TYR A 535 -4.41 8.79 8.30
C TYR A 535 -3.87 10.23 8.47
N TYR A 536 -3.07 10.70 7.52
CA TYR A 536 -2.70 12.12 7.35
C TYR A 536 -3.11 12.64 5.98
N GLY A 537 -3.42 13.93 5.88
CA GLY A 537 -3.55 14.63 4.59
C GLY A 537 -2.18 14.92 3.96
N ILE A 538 -1.70 16.16 4.08
CA ILE A 538 -0.45 16.64 3.48
C ILE A 538 0.67 16.75 4.54
N VAL A 539 1.75 16.00 4.32
CA VAL A 539 2.95 15.99 5.16
C VAL A 539 4.18 16.18 4.30
N SER A 540 5.08 17.07 4.72
CA SER A 540 6.42 17.24 4.16
C SER A 540 7.49 17.10 5.25
N ARG A 541 8.78 17.04 4.89
CA ARG A 541 9.88 17.09 5.88
C ARG A 541 10.25 18.54 6.20
N THR A 542 11.45 18.98 5.81
CA THR A 542 12.00 20.29 6.17
C THR A 542 12.03 21.23 4.97
N SER A 543 11.73 22.52 5.19
CA SER A 543 11.98 23.59 4.20
C SER A 543 11.18 23.44 2.89
N SER A 544 9.95 22.95 2.98
CA SER A 544 9.04 22.83 1.82
C SER A 544 8.16 24.07 1.68
N ASN A 545 7.65 24.30 0.46
CA ASN A 545 6.70 25.38 0.18
C ASN A 545 5.42 24.78 -0.41
N ILE A 546 4.28 25.00 0.23
CA ILE A 546 3.00 24.39 -0.12
C ILE A 546 2.02 25.52 -0.40
N ILE A 547 1.53 25.58 -1.64
CA ILE A 547 0.60 26.59 -2.15
C ILE A 547 -0.67 25.88 -2.62
N ILE A 548 -1.82 26.26 -2.09
CA ILE A 548 -3.13 25.71 -2.43
C ILE A 548 -4.04 26.87 -2.81
N GLU A 549 -4.59 26.89 -4.03
CA GLU A 549 -5.38 28.03 -4.51
C GLU A 549 -6.65 27.59 -5.23
N ASN A 550 -7.79 28.23 -4.94
CA ASN A 550 -9.05 27.94 -5.63
C ASN A 550 -9.45 26.45 -5.56
N CYS A 551 -9.16 25.77 -4.45
CA CYS A 551 -9.42 24.35 -4.28
C CYS A 551 -10.68 24.11 -3.45
N THR A 552 -11.22 22.90 -3.52
CA THR A 552 -12.39 22.50 -2.74
C THR A 552 -12.11 21.13 -2.14
N PHE A 553 -12.18 21.02 -0.81
CA PHE A 553 -12.00 19.80 -0.05
C PHE A 553 -13.35 19.42 0.55
N GLU A 554 -13.91 18.26 0.19
CA GLU A 554 -15.26 17.88 0.61
C GLU A 554 -15.31 16.44 1.14
N TYR A 555 -16.19 16.21 2.12
CA TYR A 555 -16.56 14.90 2.65
C TYR A 555 -15.36 14.00 3.02
N SER A 556 -14.27 14.61 3.47
CA SER A 556 -13.00 13.92 3.70
C SER A 556 -12.78 13.67 5.19
N ASN A 557 -12.20 12.52 5.51
CA ASN A 557 -11.94 12.10 6.88
C ASN A 557 -10.47 11.72 7.05
N TYR A 558 -9.80 12.38 8.00
CA TYR A 558 -8.41 12.15 8.31
C TYR A 558 -8.28 11.63 9.74
N ASP A 559 -7.62 10.49 9.98
CA ASP A 559 -7.45 10.05 11.37
C ASP A 559 -6.75 11.12 12.22
N LYS A 560 -5.77 11.85 11.66
CA LYS A 560 -5.10 12.94 12.39
C LYS A 560 -5.59 14.32 12.00
N THR A 561 -5.30 14.76 10.78
CA THR A 561 -5.65 16.08 10.26
C THR A 561 -5.29 16.16 8.78
N LEU A 562 -5.85 17.13 8.06
CA LEU A 562 -5.42 17.47 6.71
C LEU A 562 -3.99 18.07 6.72
N PHE A 563 -3.68 19.03 7.59
CA PHE A 563 -2.35 19.66 7.68
C PHE A 563 -1.72 19.46 9.06
N ARG A 564 -0.75 18.55 9.19
CA ARG A 564 -0.04 18.32 10.47
C ARG A 564 1.30 19.03 10.50
N ILE A 565 1.58 19.86 11.51
CA ILE A 565 2.90 20.45 11.74
C ILE A 565 3.48 19.95 13.07
N ASP A 566 4.61 19.23 13.00
CA ASP A 566 5.26 18.61 14.15
C ASP A 566 6.78 18.48 13.90
N PRO A 567 7.54 19.58 14.05
CA PRO A 567 8.98 19.62 13.82
C PRO A 567 9.78 18.61 14.65
N LYS A 568 9.33 18.26 15.87
CA LYS A 568 9.99 17.25 16.73
C LYS A 568 10.12 15.89 16.05
N ASN A 569 9.13 15.56 15.23
CA ASN A 569 9.08 14.31 14.47
C ASN A 569 9.49 14.48 13.00
N ASN A 570 10.14 15.60 12.64
CA ASN A 570 10.50 15.98 11.27
C ASN A 570 9.28 16.03 10.31
N ILE A 571 8.12 16.43 10.81
CA ILE A 571 6.89 16.61 10.03
C ILE A 571 6.66 18.10 9.85
N ASN A 572 6.73 18.59 8.61
CA ASN A 572 6.51 19.97 8.20
C ASN A 572 7.34 21.00 8.97
N SER A 573 8.60 20.67 9.28
CA SER A 573 9.53 21.61 9.91
C SER A 573 9.94 22.71 8.91
N LYS A 574 9.97 23.99 9.33
CA LYS A 574 10.38 25.13 8.46
C LYS A 574 9.58 25.21 7.16
N THR A 575 8.32 24.81 7.18
CA THR A 575 7.49 24.69 5.99
C THR A 575 6.58 25.91 5.87
N ASN A 576 6.47 26.48 4.67
CA ASN A 576 5.54 27.56 4.37
C ASN A 576 4.28 26.98 3.72
N PHE A 577 3.13 27.32 4.28
CA PHE A 577 1.81 26.95 3.79
C PHE A 577 1.03 28.22 3.44
N THR A 578 0.56 28.30 2.21
CA THR A 578 -0.33 29.36 1.76
C THR A 578 -1.55 28.72 1.11
N VAL A 579 -2.74 29.00 1.65
CA VAL A 579 -4.02 28.55 1.14
C VAL A 579 -4.87 29.77 0.78
N ASN A 580 -5.25 29.90 -0.49
CA ASN A 580 -5.99 31.05 -1.00
C ASN A 580 -7.33 30.62 -1.61
N ASN A 581 -8.39 31.36 -1.33
CA ASN A 581 -9.71 31.24 -1.98
C ASN A 581 -10.20 29.78 -2.08
N SER A 582 -10.09 29.01 -1.00
CA SER A 582 -10.38 27.57 -1.01
C SER A 582 -11.50 27.22 -0.04
N ASN A 583 -12.26 26.17 -0.39
CA ASN A 583 -13.41 25.71 0.36
C ASN A 583 -13.09 24.40 1.10
N PHE A 584 -13.53 24.29 2.35
CA PHE A 584 -13.42 23.10 3.18
C PHE A 584 -14.80 22.75 3.71
N TYR A 585 -15.37 21.65 3.25
CA TYR A 585 -16.73 21.23 3.60
C TYR A 585 -16.74 19.82 4.18
N MET A 586 -17.33 19.65 5.37
CA MET A 586 -17.45 18.36 6.06
C MET A 586 -16.11 17.62 6.19
N ILE A 587 -15.08 18.33 6.65
CA ILE A 587 -13.78 17.73 6.96
C ILE A 587 -13.76 17.26 8.41
N SER A 588 -13.50 15.97 8.61
CA SER A 588 -13.44 15.37 9.96
C SER A 588 -12.05 14.86 10.30
N ALA A 589 -11.62 15.05 11.55
CA ALA A 589 -10.38 14.45 12.05
C ALA A 589 -10.34 14.18 13.57
N ASN A 590 -9.26 13.63 14.13
CA ASN A 590 -9.16 13.51 15.61
C ASN A 590 -8.88 14.87 16.29
N ASN A 591 -7.95 15.67 15.76
CA ASN A 591 -7.56 16.98 16.31
C ASN A 591 -7.38 17.96 15.16
N GLY A 592 -8.15 19.05 15.08
CA GLY A 592 -8.05 20.01 13.99
C GLY A 592 -8.41 19.39 12.64
N GLY A 593 -9.68 19.48 12.22
CA GLY A 593 -10.12 18.93 10.94
C GLY A 593 -9.23 19.39 9.78
N VAL A 594 -8.91 20.69 9.74
CA VAL A 594 -8.05 21.30 8.72
C VAL A 594 -6.58 21.28 9.14
N ALA A 595 -6.23 21.70 10.36
CA ALA A 595 -4.83 21.79 10.78
C ALA A 595 -4.56 21.37 12.23
N SER A 596 -3.46 20.65 12.46
CA SER A 596 -2.96 20.29 13.80
C SER A 596 -1.50 20.69 13.94
N ILE A 597 -1.22 21.57 14.90
CA ILE A 597 0.08 22.20 15.13
C ILE A 597 0.61 21.80 16.51
N ILE A 598 1.56 20.86 16.54
CA ILE A 598 2.15 20.40 17.81
C ILE A 598 3.27 21.35 18.25
N GLU A 599 4.10 21.79 17.32
CA GLU A 599 5.15 22.78 17.55
C GLU A 599 5.39 23.54 16.24
N LEU A 600 5.93 24.76 16.31
CA LEU A 600 6.32 25.56 15.14
C LEU A 600 7.79 25.93 15.23
N ASP A 601 8.43 25.99 14.08
CA ASP A 601 9.73 26.63 13.91
C ASP A 601 9.51 28.11 13.55
N GLU A 602 10.38 29.01 14.01
CA GLU A 602 10.29 30.46 13.76
C GLU A 602 10.34 30.81 12.26
N GLU A 603 10.86 29.94 11.41
CA GLU A 603 10.88 30.12 9.95
C GLU A 603 9.60 29.61 9.27
N SER A 604 8.71 28.93 9.98
CA SER A 604 7.46 28.39 9.41
C SER A 604 6.39 29.47 9.34
N MET A 605 5.59 29.46 8.28
CA MET A 605 4.49 30.41 8.11
C MET A 605 3.29 29.69 7.49
N ILE A 606 2.12 29.85 8.09
CA ILE A 606 0.87 29.19 7.66
C ILE A 606 -0.19 30.27 7.48
N ILE A 607 -0.67 30.45 6.25
CA ILE A 607 -1.60 31.52 5.89
C ILE A 607 -2.79 30.92 5.15
N PHE A 608 -3.99 31.22 5.63
CA PHE A 608 -5.26 30.99 4.96
C PHE A 608 -5.86 32.35 4.60
N ASN A 609 -6.13 32.59 3.32
CA ASN A 609 -6.73 33.82 2.82
C ASN A 609 -8.04 33.51 2.09
N ASP A 610 -9.09 34.26 2.40
CA ASP A 610 -10.37 34.25 1.70
C ASP A 610 -10.97 32.83 1.58
N CYS A 611 -10.79 31.98 2.61
CA CYS A 611 -11.27 30.60 2.61
C CYS A 611 -12.68 30.50 3.22
N PHE A 612 -13.47 29.54 2.74
CA PHE A 612 -14.78 29.20 3.29
C PHE A 612 -14.71 27.83 3.96
N ILE A 613 -15.01 27.76 5.26
CA ILE A 613 -14.82 26.55 6.07
C ILE A 613 -16.15 26.21 6.77
N GLU A 614 -16.78 25.12 6.36
CA GLU A 614 -18.13 24.72 6.77
C GLU A 614 -18.18 23.26 7.24
N GLU A 615 -18.91 23.02 8.33
CA GLU A 615 -19.18 21.69 8.89
C GLU A 615 -17.92 20.86 9.17
N THR A 616 -16.79 21.51 9.47
CA THR A 616 -15.57 20.80 9.88
C THR A 616 -15.69 20.37 11.34
N SER A 617 -15.31 19.13 11.62
CA SER A 617 -15.39 18.56 12.97
C SER A 617 -14.12 17.85 13.40
N SER A 618 -13.94 17.76 14.71
CA SER A 618 -12.89 16.95 15.29
C SER A 618 -13.42 16.12 16.45
N MET A 619 -12.91 14.89 16.60
CA MET A 619 -13.36 14.00 17.69
C MET A 619 -12.92 14.50 19.06
N ASN A 620 -11.78 15.20 19.14
CA ASN A 620 -11.21 15.63 20.40
C ASN A 620 -11.16 17.15 20.54
N TYR A 621 -10.34 17.88 19.77
CA TYR A 621 -10.12 19.33 19.99
C TYR A 621 -9.98 20.09 18.69
N GLY A 622 -10.51 21.32 18.66
CA GLY A 622 -10.37 22.26 17.55
C GLY A 622 -11.04 21.75 16.28
N GLY A 623 -12.27 22.17 15.98
CA GLY A 623 -12.99 21.69 14.80
C GLY A 623 -12.24 22.00 13.50
N VAL A 624 -11.70 23.22 13.38
CA VAL A 624 -10.86 23.64 12.25
C VAL A 624 -9.38 23.44 12.57
N ILE A 625 -8.91 24.03 13.68
CA ILE A 625 -7.49 24.05 14.05
C ILE A 625 -7.25 23.66 15.51
N TYR A 626 -6.26 22.79 15.71
CA TYR A 626 -5.71 22.43 17.01
C TYR A 626 -4.26 22.88 17.10
N SER A 627 -3.87 23.62 18.14
CA SER A 627 -2.49 24.03 18.36
C SER A 627 -2.01 23.89 19.81
N GLU A 628 -0.83 23.30 19.98
CA GLU A 628 -0.05 23.29 21.22
C GLU A 628 1.13 24.27 21.19
N SER A 629 1.42 24.86 20.03
CA SER A 629 2.59 25.70 19.85
C SER A 629 2.38 27.10 20.41
N LYS A 630 3.32 27.57 21.23
CA LYS A 630 3.31 28.93 21.77
C LYS A 630 3.58 30.02 20.72
N LEU A 631 4.07 29.65 19.54
CA LEU A 631 4.39 30.57 18.44
C LEU A 631 3.23 30.74 17.44
N THR A 632 2.10 30.07 17.67
CA THR A 632 1.01 30.00 16.68
C THR A 632 0.45 31.38 16.32
N ASN A 633 0.35 32.29 17.28
CA ASN A 633 -0.22 33.63 17.08
C ASN A 633 0.55 34.50 16.07
N SER A 634 1.86 34.31 15.92
CA SER A 634 2.72 35.09 15.03
C SER A 634 3.03 34.41 13.70
N HIS A 635 2.62 33.14 13.55
CA HIS A 635 2.98 32.32 12.38
C HIS A 635 1.77 31.69 11.68
N VAL A 636 0.56 31.79 12.24
CA VAL A 636 -0.66 31.18 11.70
C VAL A 636 -1.75 32.23 11.57
N PHE A 637 -2.21 32.46 10.34
CA PHE A 637 -3.12 33.54 10.00
C PHE A 637 -4.33 33.03 9.19
N PHE A 638 -5.52 33.43 9.60
CA PHE A 638 -6.78 33.28 8.86
C PHE A 638 -7.31 34.68 8.51
N ASN A 639 -7.06 35.10 7.28
CA ASN A 639 -7.39 36.41 6.76
C ASN A 639 -8.68 36.32 5.92
N ASN A 640 -9.69 37.11 6.28
CA ASN A 640 -10.98 37.20 5.59
C ASN A 640 -11.64 35.82 5.33
N CYS A 641 -11.46 34.86 6.25
CA CYS A 641 -12.08 33.54 6.13
C CYS A 641 -13.47 33.53 6.77
N GLU A 642 -14.39 32.79 6.16
CA GLU A 642 -15.75 32.57 6.66
C GLU A 642 -15.87 31.17 7.27
N PHE A 643 -16.54 31.08 8.42
CA PHE A 643 -16.63 29.86 9.21
C PHE A 643 -18.09 29.53 9.56
N ILE A 644 -18.51 28.30 9.28
CA ILE A 644 -19.79 27.72 9.71
C ILE A 644 -19.47 26.42 10.45
N PRO A 645 -19.08 26.49 11.73
CA PRO A 645 -18.57 25.32 12.44
C PRO A 645 -19.69 24.35 12.84
N GLU A 646 -19.38 23.05 12.88
CA GLU A 646 -20.24 22.08 13.57
C GLU A 646 -20.08 22.27 15.09
N TYR A 647 -21.16 22.10 15.85
CA TYR A 647 -21.12 22.27 17.31
C TYR A 647 -20.12 21.29 17.95
N ASN A 648 -19.09 21.82 18.60
CA ASN A 648 -18.10 21.06 19.37
C ASN A 648 -17.76 21.85 20.65
N ASP A 649 -17.93 21.22 21.81
CA ASP A 649 -17.71 21.81 23.14
C ASP A 649 -16.22 22.07 23.46
N ARG A 650 -15.31 21.62 22.58
CA ARG A 650 -13.85 21.69 22.74
C ARG A 650 -13.18 22.60 21.71
N GLY A 651 -13.87 23.67 21.32
CA GLY A 651 -13.40 24.64 20.35
C GLY A 651 -13.87 24.27 18.95
N SER A 652 -15.06 24.72 18.56
CA SER A 652 -15.65 24.38 17.26
C SER A 652 -14.88 24.95 16.08
N ILE A 653 -14.12 26.03 16.29
CA ILE A 653 -13.17 26.57 15.32
C ILE A 653 -11.74 26.27 15.78
N SER A 654 -11.34 26.79 16.94
CA SER A 654 -9.93 26.79 17.37
C SER A 654 -9.77 26.24 18.79
N TYR A 655 -8.77 25.37 18.95
CA TYR A 655 -8.21 25.03 20.25
C TYR A 655 -6.73 25.43 20.30
N ALA A 656 -6.33 26.24 21.28
CA ALA A 656 -4.96 26.71 21.46
C ALA A 656 -4.38 26.33 22.84
N HIS A 657 -3.05 26.40 23.00
CA HIS A 657 -2.39 26.11 24.27
C HIS A 657 -2.80 27.10 25.37
N CYS A 658 -2.81 28.39 25.05
CA CYS A 658 -3.30 29.50 25.86
C CYS A 658 -3.76 30.64 24.94
N ILE A 659 -4.44 31.63 25.49
CA ILE A 659 -4.99 32.75 24.70
C ILE A 659 -3.91 33.52 23.92
N GLU A 660 -2.69 33.68 24.47
CA GLU A 660 -1.60 34.36 23.76
C GLU A 660 -1.04 33.57 22.59
N SER A 661 -1.31 32.26 22.55
CA SER A 661 -0.90 31.35 21.48
C SER A 661 -2.03 31.02 20.51
N GLU A 662 -3.17 31.71 20.59
CA GLU A 662 -4.26 31.53 19.64
C GLU A 662 -3.82 32.00 18.23
N PRO A 663 -4.16 31.25 17.16
CA PRO A 663 -3.92 31.72 15.79
C PRO A 663 -4.57 33.09 15.55
N TYR A 664 -4.02 33.87 14.62
CA TYR A 664 -4.65 35.13 14.24
C TYR A 664 -5.86 34.88 13.34
N PHE A 665 -7.04 35.39 13.72
CA PHE A 665 -8.24 35.42 12.90
C PHE A 665 -8.67 36.87 12.69
N SER A 666 -8.81 37.31 11.44
CA SER A 666 -9.21 38.69 11.12
C SER A 666 -10.60 39.09 11.65
N ASN A 667 -11.48 38.12 11.90
CA ASN A 667 -12.85 38.24 12.41
C ASN A 667 -13.05 37.53 13.76
N ALA A 668 -11.99 37.36 14.58
CA ALA A 668 -12.06 36.62 15.84
C ALA A 668 -13.18 37.10 16.78
N ASP A 669 -13.36 38.42 16.90
CA ASP A 669 -14.35 39.01 17.81
C ASP A 669 -15.79 38.70 17.37
N GLU A 670 -16.05 38.72 16.06
CA GLU A 670 -17.36 38.36 15.50
C GLU A 670 -17.68 36.88 15.78
N LEU A 671 -16.71 36.00 15.53
CA LEU A 671 -16.85 34.56 15.77
C LEU A 671 -17.08 34.24 17.25
N LYS A 672 -16.41 34.94 18.17
CA LYS A 672 -16.60 34.79 19.64
C LYS A 672 -17.97 35.26 20.10
N MET A 673 -18.59 36.21 19.39
CA MET A 673 -19.95 36.68 19.69
C MET A 673 -21.04 35.78 19.10
N GLU A 674 -20.80 35.22 17.91
CA GLU A 674 -21.78 34.43 17.18
C GLU A 674 -21.88 32.98 17.69
N TYR A 675 -20.74 32.37 18.05
CA TYR A 675 -20.67 30.96 18.40
C TYR A 675 -20.09 30.76 19.80
N ASP A 676 -20.96 30.36 20.74
CA ASP A 676 -20.53 29.81 22.01
C ASP A 676 -19.60 28.62 21.73
N TYR A 677 -18.42 28.60 22.35
CA TYR A 677 -17.37 27.58 22.17
C TYR A 677 -16.64 27.59 20.81
N ALA A 678 -16.70 28.66 20.01
CA ALA A 678 -15.82 28.79 18.83
C ALA A 678 -14.34 28.62 19.17
N PHE A 679 -13.93 29.19 20.31
CA PHE A 679 -12.55 29.17 20.78
C PHE A 679 -12.45 28.43 22.12
N SER A 680 -11.36 27.68 22.25
CA SER A 680 -11.00 26.98 23.48
C SER A 680 -9.52 27.07 23.72
N THR A 681 -9.12 27.10 24.99
CA THR A 681 -7.73 26.89 25.36
C THR A 681 -7.57 25.68 26.27
N ASN A 682 -6.32 25.30 26.54
CA ASN A 682 -6.03 24.37 27.60
C ASN A 682 -6.56 24.92 28.93
N PRO A 683 -7.11 24.08 29.83
CA PRO A 683 -7.50 24.53 31.15
C PRO A 683 -6.35 25.27 31.85
N THR A 684 -6.66 26.38 32.50
CA THR A 684 -5.68 27.19 33.21
C THR A 684 -5.94 27.25 34.70
N LYS A 685 -7.14 26.85 35.14
CA LYS A 685 -7.47 26.70 36.55
C LYS A 685 -8.51 25.61 36.81
N ILE A 686 -8.51 25.11 38.04
CA ILE A 686 -9.62 24.37 38.63
C ILE A 686 -10.33 25.27 39.64
N ALA A 687 -11.66 25.33 39.60
CA ALA A 687 -12.46 26.10 40.55
C ALA A 687 -13.69 25.30 41.01
N LEU A 688 -14.29 25.71 42.12
CA LEU A 688 -15.50 25.07 42.62
C LEU A 688 -16.64 25.30 41.63
N SER A 689 -17.43 24.27 41.38
CA SER A 689 -18.65 24.43 40.58
C SER A 689 -19.60 25.39 41.30
N SER A 690 -20.45 26.09 40.53
CA SER A 690 -21.39 27.08 41.07
C SER A 690 -22.39 26.53 42.10
N GLU A 691 -22.61 25.21 42.11
CA GLU A 691 -23.49 24.50 43.06
C GLU A 691 -22.74 23.94 44.29
N SER A 692 -21.40 24.04 44.28
CA SER A 692 -20.53 23.49 45.31
C SER A 692 -20.56 24.32 46.60
N LEU A 693 -20.23 23.69 47.73
CA LEU A 693 -20.09 24.40 49.00
C LEU A 693 -18.70 25.05 49.11
N ASP A 694 -18.65 26.38 49.24
CA ASP A 694 -17.41 27.13 49.49
C ASP A 694 -16.86 26.97 50.91
N SER A 695 -17.73 26.53 51.83
CA SER A 695 -17.34 26.19 53.20
C SER A 695 -18.13 25.01 53.74
N ILE A 696 -17.47 24.19 54.54
CA ILE A 696 -18.05 23.03 55.23
C ILE A 696 -17.68 23.04 56.70
N SER A 697 -18.59 22.53 57.53
CA SER A 697 -18.38 22.47 58.97
C SER A 697 -18.75 21.08 59.46
N VAL A 698 -17.76 20.33 59.96
CA VAL A 698 -17.88 18.91 60.33
C VAL A 698 -17.35 18.69 61.73
N PHE A 699 -17.83 17.65 62.42
CA PHE A 699 -17.17 17.19 63.63
C PHE A 699 -15.96 16.31 63.28
N SER A 700 -14.91 16.37 64.09
CA SER A 700 -13.76 15.45 63.95
C SER A 700 -14.25 13.99 63.92
N GLY A 701 -13.88 13.19 62.92
CA GLY A 701 -14.38 11.82 62.71
C GLY A 701 -15.54 11.68 61.73
N GLU A 702 -16.17 12.78 61.31
CA GLU A 702 -17.22 12.78 60.29
C GLU A 702 -16.64 12.79 58.87
N SER A 703 -17.43 12.25 57.93
CA SER A 703 -17.11 12.28 56.50
C SER A 703 -17.48 13.62 55.90
N ILE A 704 -16.64 14.08 54.97
CA ILE A 704 -16.89 15.26 54.14
C ILE A 704 -18.16 15.02 53.30
N PRO A 705 -19.05 16.02 53.16
CA PRO A 705 -20.25 15.86 52.36
C PRO A 705 -19.89 15.70 50.87
N SER A 706 -20.69 14.92 50.14
CA SER A 706 -20.39 14.52 48.75
C SER A 706 -20.74 15.56 47.69
N ASN A 707 -21.12 16.77 48.08
CA ASN A 707 -21.58 17.85 47.19
C ASN A 707 -20.52 18.95 47.02
N ILE A 708 -19.24 18.57 47.08
CA ILE A 708 -18.13 19.46 46.79
C ILE A 708 -17.55 19.02 45.45
N ASP A 709 -17.92 19.74 44.42
CA ASP A 709 -17.50 19.48 43.05
C ASP A 709 -16.62 20.62 42.54
N ALA A 710 -15.55 20.26 41.85
CA ALA A 710 -14.69 21.20 41.15
C ALA A 710 -14.71 20.94 39.64
N GLU A 711 -14.61 22.01 38.86
CA GLU A 711 -14.63 22.02 37.40
C GLU A 711 -13.37 22.69 36.86
N LEU A 712 -12.98 22.30 35.65
CA LEU A 712 -11.85 22.87 34.94
C LEU A 712 -12.32 24.06 34.12
N TYR A 713 -11.57 25.15 34.16
CA TYR A 713 -11.84 26.35 33.37
C TYR A 713 -10.61 26.71 32.55
N ASP A 714 -10.85 27.13 31.31
CA ASP A 714 -9.83 27.64 30.40
C ASP A 714 -9.63 29.16 30.55
N ASP A 715 -8.85 29.76 29.65
CA ASP A 715 -8.55 31.21 29.68
C ASP A 715 -9.78 32.10 29.46
N TYR A 716 -10.78 31.57 28.76
CA TYR A 716 -12.06 32.26 28.56
C TYR A 716 -13.00 32.15 29.76
N GLY A 717 -12.60 31.40 30.80
CA GLY A 717 -13.45 31.11 31.95
C GLY A 717 -14.61 30.17 31.61
N ILE A 718 -14.49 29.42 30.51
CA ILE A 718 -15.47 28.44 30.07
C ILE A 718 -15.15 27.10 30.74
N HIS A 719 -16.16 26.43 31.27
CA HIS A 719 -15.98 25.11 31.88
C HIS A 719 -15.64 24.06 30.81
N ARG A 720 -14.71 23.16 31.10
CA ARG A 720 -14.21 22.15 30.14
C ARG A 720 -14.57 20.74 30.56
N PHE A 721 -15.21 20.01 29.63
CA PHE A 721 -15.58 18.61 29.81
C PHE A 721 -14.40 17.67 29.61
N ILE A 722 -14.17 16.80 30.58
CA ILE A 722 -13.04 15.85 30.57
C ILE A 722 -13.33 14.69 29.59
N SER A 723 -14.56 14.19 29.52
CA SER A 723 -15.05 13.35 28.41
C SER A 723 -16.56 13.26 28.44
N SER A 724 -17.19 13.28 27.27
CA SER A 724 -18.62 13.00 27.12
C SER A 724 -18.94 11.50 27.15
N ASN A 725 -17.93 10.61 26.99
CA ASN A 725 -18.13 9.17 26.94
C ASN A 725 -17.03 8.39 27.69
N PHE A 726 -17.40 7.76 28.81
CA PHE A 726 -16.49 6.89 29.58
C PHE A 726 -16.10 5.61 28.84
N ASP A 727 -16.92 5.16 27.90
CA ASP A 727 -16.68 3.88 27.21
C ASP A 727 -15.50 3.96 26.23
N THR A 728 -15.13 5.18 25.79
CA THR A 728 -14.03 5.42 24.84
C THR A 728 -12.77 5.96 25.49
N MET A 729 -12.78 6.25 26.80
CA MET A 729 -11.62 6.78 27.52
C MET A 729 -10.52 5.74 27.71
N THR A 730 -9.28 6.16 27.44
CA THR A 730 -8.08 5.43 27.84
C THR A 730 -7.66 5.82 29.26
N PHE A 731 -6.77 5.03 29.88
CA PHE A 731 -6.25 5.36 31.22
C PHE A 731 -5.52 6.70 31.27
N ASP A 732 -4.91 7.11 30.15
CA ASP A 732 -4.16 8.36 30.04
C ASP A 732 -5.09 9.58 29.96
N ASP A 733 -6.38 9.37 29.62
CA ASP A 733 -7.39 10.43 29.59
C ASP A 733 -7.94 10.76 30.99
N ILE A 734 -7.66 9.92 31.98
CA ILE A 734 -8.22 10.06 33.33
C ILE A 734 -7.42 11.08 34.14
N ILE A 735 -8.12 12.09 34.63
CA ILE A 735 -7.58 13.11 35.53
C ILE A 735 -7.71 12.59 36.97
N TYR A 736 -6.59 12.25 37.59
CA TYR A 736 -6.51 11.89 39.00
C TYR A 736 -6.22 13.12 39.84
N PHE A 737 -6.80 13.20 41.02
CA PHE A 737 -6.56 14.26 41.99
C PHE A 737 -6.43 13.72 43.40
N ARG A 738 -5.87 14.54 44.30
CA ARG A 738 -5.74 14.26 45.72
C ARG A 738 -6.43 15.33 46.55
N VAL A 739 -7.17 14.91 47.56
CA VAL A 739 -7.65 15.78 48.63
C VAL A 739 -6.59 15.89 49.74
N VAL A 740 -6.26 17.13 50.11
CA VAL A 740 -5.27 17.46 51.14
C VAL A 740 -5.88 18.42 52.16
N ILE A 741 -5.28 18.46 53.35
CA ILE A 741 -5.59 19.45 54.37
C ILE A 741 -4.34 20.32 54.60
N ASN A 742 -4.53 21.63 54.73
CA ASN A 742 -3.41 22.58 54.81
C ASN A 742 -2.57 22.45 56.09
N ASP A 743 -3.14 21.97 57.20
CA ASP A 743 -2.46 21.79 58.48
C ASP A 743 -2.51 20.33 58.94
N THR A 744 -1.57 19.54 58.41
CA THR A 744 -1.42 18.12 58.74
C THR A 744 -0.93 17.85 60.16
N ASN A 745 -0.46 18.88 60.89
CA ASN A 745 -0.03 18.74 62.28
C ASN A 745 -1.19 18.83 63.26
N ASN A 746 -2.32 19.40 62.84
CA ASN A 746 -3.51 19.56 63.68
C ASN A 746 -4.74 18.79 63.16
N ALA A 747 -4.69 18.25 61.94
CA ALA A 747 -5.74 17.42 61.37
C ALA A 747 -5.20 16.42 60.35
N VAL A 748 -5.94 15.33 60.12
CA VAL A 748 -5.62 14.27 59.16
C VAL A 748 -6.89 13.84 58.41
N LEU A 749 -6.72 13.48 57.14
CA LEU A 749 -7.78 12.88 56.31
C LEU A 749 -7.66 11.35 56.36
N LEU A 750 -8.74 10.66 56.67
CA LEU A 750 -8.81 9.20 56.75
C LEU A 750 -9.77 8.65 55.68
N GLY A 751 -9.25 7.75 54.83
CA GLY A 751 -9.97 7.18 53.68
C GLY A 751 -9.16 7.32 52.39
N ASP A 752 -9.81 7.07 51.25
CA ASP A 752 -9.19 7.22 49.93
C ASP A 752 -9.13 8.71 49.55
N THR A 753 -7.98 9.34 49.81
CA THR A 753 -7.75 10.75 49.47
C THR A 753 -7.43 10.98 48.00
N ILE A 754 -7.22 9.92 47.23
CA ILE A 754 -7.01 9.98 45.79
C ILE A 754 -8.29 9.53 45.09
N SER A 755 -8.74 10.34 44.13
CA SER A 755 -9.90 10.04 43.30
C SER A 755 -9.61 10.48 41.86
N PHE A 756 -10.59 10.37 40.97
CA PHE A 756 -10.50 10.81 39.59
C PHE A 756 -11.69 11.68 39.24
N CYS A 757 -11.48 12.59 38.30
CA CYS A 757 -12.53 13.44 37.76
C CYS A 757 -13.31 12.67 36.70
N LYS A 758 -14.63 12.87 36.71
CA LYS A 758 -15.51 12.43 35.64
C LYS A 758 -15.83 13.61 34.73
N ASP A 759 -17.04 14.14 34.77
CA ASP A 759 -17.36 15.46 34.21
C ASP A 759 -16.92 16.57 35.16
N LYS A 760 -16.99 16.27 36.47
CA LYS A 760 -16.53 17.11 37.57
C LYS A 760 -15.58 16.31 38.47
N CYS A 761 -14.74 17.01 39.20
CA CYS A 761 -13.84 16.46 40.21
C CYS A 761 -14.52 16.49 41.59
N SER A 762 -15.31 15.45 41.89
CA SER A 762 -16.09 15.35 43.14
C SER A 762 -15.26 14.83 44.31
N PHE A 763 -15.23 15.55 45.43
CA PHE A 763 -14.46 15.13 46.60
C PHE A 763 -14.88 13.71 47.07
N PRO A 764 -13.94 12.77 47.25
CA PRO A 764 -14.24 11.45 47.79
C PRO A 764 -14.76 11.56 49.23
N GLN A 765 -15.52 10.54 49.65
CA GLN A 765 -16.01 10.43 51.03
C GLN A 765 -14.87 10.07 52.01
N VAL A 766 -14.06 11.07 52.36
CA VAL A 766 -12.99 10.97 53.37
C VAL A 766 -13.46 11.53 54.71
N LYS A 767 -12.95 10.97 55.82
CA LYS A 767 -13.20 11.51 57.16
C LYS A 767 -12.14 12.53 57.53
N VAL A 768 -12.53 13.61 58.19
CA VAL A 768 -11.61 14.61 58.74
C VAL A 768 -11.45 14.34 60.23
N VAL A 769 -10.25 14.09 60.73
CA VAL A 769 -9.98 13.96 62.17
C VAL A 769 -8.95 14.98 62.59
N GLY A 770 -9.28 15.89 63.51
CA GLY A 770 -8.38 16.96 63.91
C GLY A 770 -8.84 17.70 65.16
N ASN A 771 -8.01 18.63 65.60
CA ASN A 771 -8.38 19.58 66.64
C ASN A 771 -9.46 20.55 66.13
N PRO A 772 -10.30 21.13 67.01
CA PRO A 772 -11.25 22.14 66.58
C PRO A 772 -10.54 23.39 66.03
N GLY A 773 -11.05 23.95 64.94
CA GLY A 773 -10.44 25.11 64.29
C GLY A 773 -10.85 25.27 62.83
N ASN A 774 -10.32 26.33 62.20
CA ASN A 774 -10.53 26.61 60.78
C ASN A 774 -9.33 26.11 59.97
N TYR A 775 -9.63 25.27 58.99
CA TYR A 775 -8.69 24.60 58.10
C TYR A 775 -9.06 24.91 56.66
N LYS A 776 -8.17 24.57 55.74
CA LYS A 776 -8.46 24.55 54.31
C LYS A 776 -8.32 23.15 53.78
N LEU A 777 -9.37 22.69 53.12
CA LEU A 777 -9.42 21.42 52.43
C LEU A 777 -9.16 21.68 50.95
N GLY A 778 -8.04 21.18 50.44
CA GLY A 778 -7.62 21.37 49.05
C GLY A 778 -7.89 20.15 48.19
N LEU A 779 -8.35 20.33 46.96
CA LEU A 779 -8.27 19.35 45.89
C LEU A 779 -7.13 19.77 44.96
N ILE A 780 -6.16 18.88 44.74
CA ILE A 780 -4.98 19.12 43.90
C ILE A 780 -4.91 18.05 42.81
N LEU A 781 -4.83 18.47 41.55
CA LEU A 781 -4.66 17.53 40.43
C LEU A 781 -3.29 16.83 40.50
N ILE A 782 -3.29 15.52 40.30
CA ILE A 782 -2.11 14.65 40.22
C ILE A 782 -1.71 14.46 38.76
N THR A 783 -2.69 14.08 37.93
CA THR A 783 -2.56 13.97 36.47
C THR A 783 -3.48 14.99 35.81
N TYR A 784 -3.26 15.25 34.53
CA TYR A 784 -4.02 16.25 33.75
C TYR A 784 -4.81 15.62 32.62
N GLY A 785 -4.83 14.28 32.53
CA GLY A 785 -5.44 13.57 31.43
C GLY A 785 -4.73 13.93 30.12
N HIS A 786 -5.52 14.24 29.09
CA HIS A 786 -5.07 14.76 27.80
C HIS A 786 -4.69 16.25 27.81
N PHE A 787 -4.98 16.97 28.91
CA PHE A 787 -4.63 18.40 29.00
C PHE A 787 -3.16 18.60 29.35
N HIS A 788 -2.60 19.72 28.90
CA HIS A 788 -1.29 20.17 29.35
C HIS A 788 -1.35 20.58 30.82
N LYS A 789 -0.24 20.37 31.52
CA LYS A 789 -0.10 20.78 32.92
C LYS A 789 -0.23 22.31 33.04
N PHE A 790 -1.07 22.77 33.96
CA PHE A 790 -1.27 24.20 34.28
C PHE A 790 -1.02 24.48 35.77
N GLU A 791 -0.76 25.75 36.11
CA GLU A 791 -0.31 26.16 37.45
C GLU A 791 -1.42 26.17 38.50
N ASN A 792 -2.61 26.69 38.17
CA ASN A 792 -3.72 26.77 39.12
C ASN A 792 -4.49 25.44 39.21
N ASN A 793 -3.75 24.37 39.49
CA ASN A 793 -4.23 22.98 39.54
C ASN A 793 -4.81 22.58 40.90
N ALA A 794 -5.08 23.55 41.77
CA ALA A 794 -5.58 23.34 43.11
C ALA A 794 -6.73 24.29 43.44
N VAL A 795 -7.75 23.76 44.13
CA VAL A 795 -8.88 24.52 44.66
C VAL A 795 -9.07 24.20 46.13
N PHE A 796 -9.42 25.19 46.95
CA PHE A 796 -9.55 25.05 48.40
C PHE A 796 -10.95 25.45 48.86
N VAL A 797 -11.49 24.68 49.80
CA VAL A 797 -12.75 24.91 50.51
C VAL A 797 -12.42 25.18 51.98
N ASP A 798 -13.10 26.15 52.58
CA ASP A 798 -12.93 26.42 54.01
C ASP A 798 -13.58 25.30 54.84
N LEU A 799 -12.83 24.74 55.78
CA LEU A 799 -13.24 23.60 56.60
C LEU A 799 -13.17 23.97 58.07
N GLU A 800 -14.31 24.06 58.73
CA GLU A 800 -14.38 24.20 60.18
C GLU A 800 -14.51 22.81 60.81
N ILE A 801 -13.55 22.45 61.66
CA ILE A 801 -13.69 21.31 62.56
C ILE A 801 -14.32 21.83 63.84
N ARG A 802 -15.58 21.45 64.09
CA ARG A 802 -16.32 21.87 65.27
C ARG A 802 -15.86 21.17 66.53
N ASP A 803 -15.95 21.88 67.64
CA ASP A 803 -15.65 21.32 68.96
C ASP A 803 -16.78 20.41 69.45
N CYS A 804 -16.46 19.12 69.55
CA CYS A 804 -17.34 18.09 70.06
C CYS A 804 -17.96 18.39 71.43
N ILE A 805 -17.14 18.98 72.32
CA ILE A 805 -17.41 19.01 73.76
C ILE A 805 -18.35 20.17 74.10
N SER A 806 -18.22 21.29 73.40
CA SER A 806 -19.03 22.49 73.63
C SER A 806 -20.45 22.35 73.06
N GLU A 807 -20.64 21.70 71.91
CA GLU A 807 -21.93 21.66 71.21
C GLU A 807 -22.85 20.48 71.64
N HIS A 808 -22.31 19.34 72.07
CA HIS A 808 -23.10 18.13 72.36
C HIS A 808 -22.66 17.37 73.61
N LYS A 809 -22.80 18.00 74.79
CA LYS A 809 -22.34 17.49 76.11
C LYS A 809 -22.75 16.06 76.51
N ASN A 810 -23.71 15.38 75.86
CA ASN A 810 -24.24 14.09 76.32
C ASN A 810 -24.32 12.93 75.30
N ASN A 811 -24.00 13.11 74.01
CA ASN A 811 -24.30 12.10 72.97
C ASN A 811 -23.11 11.56 72.14
N TYR A 812 -21.93 12.17 72.23
CA TYR A 812 -20.75 11.80 71.45
C TYR A 812 -19.58 11.46 72.38
N ASN A 813 -18.80 10.43 72.02
CA ASN A 813 -17.53 10.15 72.67
C ASN A 813 -16.41 10.85 71.88
N TYR A 814 -15.47 11.48 72.60
CA TYR A 814 -14.32 12.17 72.02
C TYR A 814 -13.02 11.45 72.39
N LYS A 815 -12.60 10.51 71.55
CA LYS A 815 -11.44 9.62 71.80
C LYS A 815 -10.69 9.39 70.49
N ASP A 816 -9.38 9.20 70.56
CA ASP A 816 -8.60 8.75 69.42
C ASP A 816 -8.89 7.27 69.17
N ILE A 817 -9.89 7.02 68.34
CA ILE A 817 -10.30 5.66 67.95
C ILE A 817 -9.63 5.21 66.65
N GLU A 818 -9.04 6.13 65.89
CA GLU A 818 -8.44 5.85 64.60
C GLU A 818 -6.90 5.65 64.71
N GLY A 819 -6.27 6.05 65.82
CA GLY A 819 -4.87 5.77 66.14
C GLY A 819 -3.86 6.75 65.54
N TYR A 820 -4.30 7.96 65.20
CA TYR A 820 -3.48 8.99 64.52
C TYR A 820 -3.10 10.17 65.42
N GLY A 821 -3.36 10.09 66.73
CA GLY A 821 -3.03 11.15 67.69
C GLY A 821 -4.09 12.25 67.80
N PHE A 822 -5.13 12.23 66.96
CA PHE A 822 -6.26 13.16 66.99
C PHE A 822 -7.52 12.45 67.47
N LYS A 823 -8.33 13.13 68.30
CA LYS A 823 -9.57 12.56 68.84
C LYS A 823 -10.71 12.75 67.85
N SER A 824 -11.51 11.70 67.63
CA SER A 824 -12.73 11.75 66.82
C SER A 824 -13.96 11.87 67.72
N CYS A 825 -14.92 12.68 67.31
CA CYS A 825 -16.32 12.63 67.69
C CYS A 825 -17.00 11.44 67.01
N TYR A 826 -17.48 10.49 67.79
CA TYR A 826 -18.28 9.43 67.23
C TYR A 826 -19.36 9.00 68.20
N LYS A 827 -20.48 8.56 67.62
CA LYS A 827 -21.53 7.87 68.36
C LYS A 827 -21.23 6.38 68.31
N PRO A 828 -20.93 5.72 69.44
CA PRO A 828 -20.60 4.30 69.44
C PRO A 828 -21.78 3.48 68.88
N LYS A 829 -21.52 2.68 67.84
CA LYS A 829 -22.52 1.82 67.18
C LYS A 829 -22.22 0.36 67.52
N CYS A 830 -22.98 -0.24 68.45
CA CYS A 830 -22.93 -1.69 68.64
C CYS A 830 -23.68 -2.39 67.51
N SER A 831 -23.06 -3.39 66.90
CA SER A 831 -23.74 -4.36 66.03
C SER A 831 -23.55 -5.77 66.61
N PRO A 832 -24.63 -6.46 67.06
CA PRO A 832 -26.04 -6.01 67.04
C PRO A 832 -26.34 -4.90 68.05
N ALA A 833 -27.42 -4.15 67.80
CA ALA A 833 -27.84 -3.04 68.66
C ALA A 833 -28.09 -3.54 70.11
N CYS A 834 -27.48 -2.87 71.09
CA CYS A 834 -27.63 -3.21 72.50
C CYS A 834 -29.06 -2.91 72.92
N VAL A 835 -29.90 -3.93 73.12
CA VAL A 835 -31.30 -3.74 73.53
C VAL A 835 -31.35 -3.16 74.94
N HIS A 836 -30.44 -3.58 75.83
CA HIS A 836 -30.21 -3.00 77.17
C HIS A 836 -28.70 -2.87 77.44
N GLY A 837 -28.19 -1.64 77.51
CA GLY A 837 -26.77 -1.32 77.79
C GLY A 837 -26.27 -0.09 77.03
N LYS A 838 -25.19 0.55 77.51
CA LYS A 838 -24.52 1.68 76.84
C LYS A 838 -23.30 1.14 76.06
N CYS A 839 -23.20 1.43 74.76
CA CYS A 839 -22.06 1.00 73.94
C CYS A 839 -20.82 1.84 74.29
N GLU A 840 -19.75 1.21 74.78
CA GLU A 840 -18.54 1.93 75.22
C GLU A 840 -17.42 2.05 74.15
N ASP A 841 -17.28 1.12 73.19
CA ASP A 841 -16.30 1.21 72.08
C ASP A 841 -16.72 0.30 70.89
N ASN A 842 -16.20 0.55 69.68
CA ASN A 842 -16.46 -0.26 68.47
C ASN A 842 -15.76 -1.63 68.53
N ASN A 843 -16.48 -2.71 68.24
CA ASN A 843 -16.01 -4.10 68.33
C ASN A 843 -14.78 -4.38 67.44
N GLN A 844 -13.69 -4.84 68.06
CA GLN A 844 -12.49 -5.35 67.38
C GLN A 844 -12.79 -6.62 66.56
N SER A 845 -12.40 -6.59 65.29
CA SER A 845 -12.41 -7.74 64.37
C SER A 845 -11.41 -8.81 64.81
N SER A 846 -11.73 -10.10 64.59
CA SER A 846 -10.89 -11.20 65.04
C SER A 846 -9.54 -11.24 64.29
N ILE A 847 -8.47 -10.88 65.02
CA ILE A 847 -7.07 -10.84 64.57
C ILE A 847 -6.57 -12.21 64.08
N ASP A 848 -7.13 -13.32 64.59
CA ASP A 848 -6.64 -14.69 64.36
C ASP A 848 -6.52 -15.10 62.88
N PHE A 849 -7.50 -14.75 62.05
CA PHE A 849 -7.48 -15.11 60.63
C PHE A 849 -6.62 -14.16 59.80
N MET A 850 -6.35 -12.94 60.28
CA MET A 850 -5.35 -12.08 59.64
C MET A 850 -3.95 -12.65 59.89
N ILE A 851 -3.69 -13.23 61.06
CA ILE A 851 -2.43 -13.95 61.35
C ILE A 851 -2.24 -15.12 60.38
N PHE A 852 -3.26 -15.93 60.11
CA PHE A 852 -3.13 -17.04 59.14
C PHE A 852 -2.88 -16.54 57.71
N ILE A 853 -3.52 -15.46 57.28
CA ILE A 853 -3.27 -14.84 55.97
C ILE A 853 -1.84 -14.32 55.91
N LEU A 854 -1.38 -13.61 56.94
CA LEU A 854 -0.03 -13.06 57.02
C LEU A 854 1.03 -14.16 56.99
N VAL A 855 0.86 -15.23 57.79
CA VAL A 855 1.74 -16.41 57.77
C VAL A 855 1.74 -17.04 56.38
N GLY A 856 0.58 -17.18 55.74
CA GLY A 856 0.49 -17.69 54.37
C GLY A 856 1.25 -16.85 53.35
N LEU A 857 1.15 -15.52 53.44
CA LEU A 857 1.89 -14.58 52.60
C LEU A 857 3.40 -14.67 52.84
N ILE A 858 3.85 -14.77 54.09
CA ILE A 858 5.27 -14.96 54.44
C ILE A 858 5.81 -16.26 53.81
N LEU A 859 5.07 -17.36 53.90
CA LEU A 859 5.47 -18.63 53.27
C LEU A 859 5.52 -18.53 51.73
N GLN A 860 4.62 -17.76 51.13
CA GLN A 860 4.62 -17.51 49.69
C GLN A 860 5.82 -16.64 49.26
N CYS A 861 6.16 -15.60 50.03
CA CYS A 861 7.38 -14.80 49.82
C CYS A 861 8.64 -15.65 49.95
N PHE A 862 8.71 -16.53 50.96
CA PHE A 862 9.83 -17.45 51.14
C PHE A 862 9.97 -18.39 49.93
N SER A 863 8.85 -18.86 49.37
CA SER A 863 8.87 -19.68 48.15
C SER A 863 9.40 -18.93 46.92
N MET A 864 9.18 -17.60 46.81
CA MET A 864 9.77 -16.78 45.75
C MET A 864 11.27 -16.57 45.95
N PHE A 865 11.71 -16.35 47.19
CA PHE A 865 13.12 -16.18 47.48
C PHE A 865 13.94 -17.44 47.13
N GLU A 866 13.40 -18.63 47.40
CA GLU A 866 14.01 -19.90 47.01
C GLU A 866 14.09 -20.11 45.49
N ILE A 867 13.18 -19.53 44.70
CA ILE A 867 13.25 -19.55 43.22
C ILE A 867 14.48 -18.76 42.74
N THR A 868 14.75 -17.64 43.38
CA THR A 868 15.83 -16.73 42.99
C THR A 868 17.21 -17.27 43.38
N ASN A 869 17.33 -18.09 44.44
CA ASN A 869 18.60 -18.55 45.01
C ASN A 869 19.22 -19.78 44.29
N GLY A 870 19.05 -19.86 42.96
CA GLY A 870 19.05 -21.06 42.12
C GLY A 870 20.29 -21.97 42.02
N GLN A 871 20.87 -22.47 43.11
CA GLN A 871 22.08 -23.32 43.05
C GLN A 871 22.05 -24.70 43.76
N LYS A 872 20.97 -25.15 44.41
CA LYS A 872 20.96 -26.49 45.07
C LYS A 872 20.06 -27.51 44.37
N LYS A 873 20.69 -28.60 43.91
CA LYS A 873 20.23 -29.37 42.74
C LYS A 873 19.08 -30.36 42.94
N ASN A 874 18.59 -30.66 44.15
CA ASN A 874 17.40 -31.52 44.33
C ASN A 874 16.56 -31.29 45.60
N SER A 875 17.16 -30.83 46.72
CA SER A 875 16.39 -30.64 47.97
C SER A 875 15.55 -29.35 48.01
N CYS A 876 15.96 -28.25 47.38
CA CYS A 876 15.24 -26.95 47.45
C CYS A 876 13.89 -26.96 46.71
N ARG A 877 13.75 -27.76 45.65
CA ARG A 877 12.55 -27.72 44.77
C ARG A 877 11.31 -28.30 45.43
N LEU A 878 11.50 -29.27 46.32
CA LEU A 878 10.41 -29.84 47.10
C LEU A 878 9.88 -28.83 48.12
N PHE A 879 10.78 -28.17 48.85
CA PHE A 879 10.42 -27.15 49.83
C PHE A 879 9.70 -25.97 49.17
N GLN A 880 10.17 -25.51 48.01
CA GLN A 880 9.49 -24.46 47.25
C GLN A 880 8.02 -24.82 46.96
N TYR A 881 7.76 -26.04 46.50
CA TYR A 881 6.41 -26.48 46.16
C TYR A 881 5.53 -26.64 47.40
N ILE A 882 6.08 -27.17 48.49
CA ILE A 882 5.37 -27.31 49.77
C ILE A 882 4.99 -25.93 50.32
N PHE A 883 5.94 -24.99 50.41
CA PHE A 883 5.69 -23.65 50.95
C PHE A 883 4.71 -22.85 50.09
N LYS A 884 4.81 -22.94 48.76
CA LYS A 884 3.88 -22.27 47.85
C LYS A 884 2.44 -22.75 48.06
N ASN A 885 2.22 -24.07 48.14
CA ASN A 885 0.88 -24.63 48.28
C ASN A 885 0.29 -24.46 49.69
N ILE A 886 1.11 -24.58 50.74
CA ILE A 886 0.68 -24.27 52.12
C ILE A 886 0.34 -22.78 52.23
N GLY A 887 1.20 -21.90 51.72
CA GLY A 887 0.98 -20.45 51.73
C GLY A 887 -0.32 -20.07 51.04
N PHE A 888 -0.53 -20.58 49.82
CA PHE A 888 -1.77 -20.42 49.07
C PHE A 888 -2.99 -20.92 49.86
N SER A 889 -2.93 -22.13 50.43
CA SER A 889 -4.03 -22.73 51.20
C SER A 889 -4.39 -21.91 52.43
N LEU A 890 -3.39 -21.38 53.15
CA LEU A 890 -3.61 -20.57 54.34
C LEU A 890 -4.25 -19.22 54.00
N VAL A 891 -3.82 -18.55 52.94
CA VAL A 891 -4.40 -17.27 52.49
C VAL A 891 -5.83 -17.47 52.01
N TYR A 892 -6.02 -18.29 50.98
CA TYR A 892 -7.33 -18.45 50.33
C TYR A 892 -8.31 -19.25 51.19
N GLY A 893 -7.84 -20.25 51.94
CA GLY A 893 -8.67 -20.97 52.90
C GLY A 893 -9.18 -20.06 54.02
N SER A 894 -8.32 -19.19 54.55
CA SER A 894 -8.74 -18.22 55.59
C SER A 894 -9.72 -17.18 55.05
N MET A 895 -9.50 -16.68 53.83
CA MET A 895 -10.46 -15.81 53.14
C MET A 895 -11.80 -16.52 52.92
N LEU A 896 -11.78 -17.74 52.38
CA LEU A 896 -12.98 -18.53 52.11
C LEU A 896 -13.79 -18.79 53.38
N VAL A 897 -13.14 -19.17 54.48
CA VAL A 897 -13.83 -19.45 55.75
C VAL A 897 -14.37 -18.18 56.42
N LYS A 898 -13.64 -17.05 56.34
CA LYS A 898 -14.16 -15.74 56.80
C LYS A 898 -15.40 -15.33 56.02
N THR A 899 -15.31 -15.43 54.71
CA THR A 899 -16.38 -15.12 53.78
C THR A 899 -17.59 -16.05 53.98
N TYR A 900 -17.35 -17.35 54.19
CA TYR A 900 -18.40 -18.32 54.50
C TYR A 900 -19.06 -18.12 55.88
N ARG A 901 -18.31 -17.64 56.88
CA ARG A 901 -18.91 -17.21 58.15
C ARG A 901 -19.81 -16.01 57.95
N ILE A 902 -19.37 -15.00 57.20
CA ILE A 902 -20.16 -13.80 56.88
C ILE A 902 -21.45 -14.21 56.16
N TYR A 903 -21.34 -15.09 55.18
CA TYR A 903 -22.49 -15.70 54.51
C TYR A 903 -23.50 -16.32 55.48
N LEU A 904 -23.05 -17.21 56.38
CA LEU A 904 -23.92 -17.85 57.36
C LEU A 904 -24.58 -16.82 58.29
N ILE A 905 -23.88 -15.74 58.64
CA ILE A 905 -24.46 -14.65 59.44
C ILE A 905 -25.61 -13.97 58.68
N PHE A 906 -25.47 -13.72 57.37
CA PHE A 906 -26.50 -13.06 56.57
C PHE A 906 -27.66 -13.97 56.17
N MET A 907 -27.42 -15.25 55.87
CA MET A 907 -28.46 -16.20 55.44
C MET A 907 -29.33 -16.74 56.57
N VAL A 908 -28.79 -16.87 57.78
CA VAL A 908 -29.42 -17.64 58.87
C VAL A 908 -30.38 -16.83 59.74
N LYS A 909 -30.59 -15.54 59.44
CA LYS A 909 -31.59 -14.69 60.12
C LYS A 909 -33.05 -15.20 60.03
N LYS A 910 -33.35 -16.30 59.33
CA LYS A 910 -34.73 -16.80 59.17
C LYS A 910 -35.11 -18.15 59.78
N LYS A 911 -34.24 -18.95 60.45
CA LYS A 911 -34.79 -20.06 61.29
C LYS A 911 -33.92 -20.74 62.36
N ILE A 912 -32.58 -20.68 62.38
CA ILE A 912 -31.79 -21.37 63.44
C ILE A 912 -30.45 -20.65 63.74
N ASN A 913 -30.28 -20.00 64.90
CA ASN A 913 -29.03 -19.35 65.32
C ASN A 913 -27.87 -20.35 65.57
N ARG A 914 -27.16 -20.77 64.52
CA ARG A 914 -25.85 -21.43 64.66
C ARG A 914 -24.78 -20.62 63.94
N SER A 915 -24.04 -19.79 64.69
CA SER A 915 -22.79 -19.23 64.17
C SER A 915 -21.73 -20.34 64.13
N MET A 916 -20.87 -20.32 63.11
CA MET A 916 -19.80 -21.30 63.01
C MET A 916 -18.80 -21.06 64.15
N LYS A 917 -18.62 -22.06 65.03
CA LYS A 917 -17.63 -21.98 66.10
C LYS A 917 -16.23 -21.83 65.50
N LYS A 918 -15.39 -20.96 66.10
CA LYS A 918 -13.99 -20.72 65.69
C LYS A 918 -13.21 -22.02 65.45
N LYS A 919 -13.43 -23.04 66.28
CA LYS A 919 -12.84 -24.38 66.13
C LYS A 919 -13.13 -25.01 64.77
N ASN A 920 -14.37 -24.92 64.28
CA ASN A 920 -14.78 -25.49 62.99
C ASN A 920 -14.20 -24.69 61.82
N MET A 921 -14.11 -23.37 61.96
CA MET A 921 -13.48 -22.51 60.96
C MET A 921 -12.00 -22.89 60.78
N ILE A 922 -11.26 -23.02 61.90
CA ILE A 922 -9.85 -23.44 61.88
C ILE A 922 -9.71 -24.85 61.30
N LEU A 923 -10.61 -25.78 61.67
CA LEU A 923 -10.62 -27.15 61.15
C LEU A 923 -10.76 -27.18 59.61
N ILE A 924 -11.59 -26.31 59.02
CA ILE A 924 -11.76 -26.22 57.56
C ILE A 924 -10.48 -25.72 56.89
N VAL A 925 -9.86 -24.64 57.41
CA VAL A 925 -8.60 -24.10 56.85
C VAL A 925 -7.49 -25.15 56.91
N PHE A 926 -7.33 -25.83 58.04
CA PHE A 926 -6.33 -26.91 58.17
C PHE A 926 -6.68 -28.13 57.30
N GLY A 927 -7.97 -28.45 57.13
CA GLY A 927 -8.40 -29.52 56.23
C GLY A 927 -8.00 -29.27 54.78
N ILE A 928 -8.20 -28.04 54.28
CA ILE A 928 -7.76 -27.65 52.93
C ILE A 928 -6.23 -27.78 52.80
N CYS A 929 -5.49 -27.26 53.80
CA CYS A 929 -4.03 -27.38 53.83
C CYS A 929 -3.56 -28.84 53.82
N MET A 930 -4.22 -29.73 54.58
CA MET A 930 -3.92 -31.16 54.60
C MET A 930 -4.19 -31.85 53.27
N ILE A 931 -5.26 -31.49 52.56
CA ILE A 931 -5.55 -32.04 51.22
C ILE A 931 -4.43 -31.67 50.24
N HIS A 932 -3.97 -30.42 50.26
CA HIS A 932 -2.85 -29.99 49.43
C HIS A 932 -1.55 -30.73 49.80
N LEU A 933 -1.26 -30.91 51.09
CA LEU A 933 -0.11 -31.68 51.57
C LEU A 933 -0.15 -33.15 51.12
N LEU A 934 -1.29 -33.81 51.25
CA LEU A 934 -1.48 -35.19 50.80
C LEU A 934 -1.35 -35.32 49.28
N SER A 935 -1.84 -34.35 48.52
CA SER A 935 -1.72 -34.32 47.06
C SER A 935 -0.26 -34.15 46.62
N VAL A 936 0.49 -33.28 47.30
CA VAL A 936 1.94 -33.13 47.09
C VAL A 936 2.67 -34.41 47.45
N PHE A 937 2.34 -35.03 48.59
CA PHE A 937 2.97 -36.27 49.04
C PHE A 937 2.71 -37.44 48.08
N PHE A 938 1.47 -37.60 47.63
CA PHE A 938 1.09 -38.59 46.63
C PHE A 938 1.83 -38.37 45.31
N TRP A 939 2.02 -37.12 44.90
CA TRP A 939 2.81 -36.78 43.72
C TRP A 939 4.29 -37.17 43.86
N ILE A 940 4.90 -36.93 45.03
CA ILE A 940 6.29 -37.35 45.32
C ILE A 940 6.43 -38.87 45.21
N ILE A 941 5.42 -39.63 45.64
CA ILE A 941 5.44 -41.10 45.57
C ILE A 941 5.36 -41.60 44.13
N ILE A 942 4.51 -40.98 43.29
CA ILE A 942 4.22 -41.47 41.93
C ILE A 942 5.30 -41.11 40.91
N GLN A 943 6.02 -39.99 41.08
CA GLN A 943 7.01 -39.54 40.10
C GLN A 943 8.39 -39.39 40.74
N ALA A 944 9.23 -40.41 40.58
CA ALA A 944 10.56 -40.48 41.17
C ALA A 944 11.64 -39.62 40.46
N GLN A 945 11.38 -38.96 39.33
CA GLN A 945 12.43 -38.24 38.59
C GLN A 945 11.96 -36.94 37.92
N VAL A 946 12.44 -35.80 38.44
CA VAL A 946 12.45 -34.51 37.73
C VAL A 946 13.73 -34.46 36.88
N TYR A 947 13.61 -34.32 35.56
CA TYR A 947 14.76 -34.21 34.67
C TYR A 947 15.02 -32.74 34.28
N THR A 948 16.29 -32.36 34.23
CA THR A 948 16.74 -31.04 33.74
C THR A 948 17.00 -31.13 32.26
N VAL A 949 16.33 -30.30 31.45
CA VAL A 949 16.60 -30.21 30.00
C VAL A 949 17.51 -29.01 29.77
N LYS A 950 18.62 -29.20 29.05
CA LYS A 950 19.46 -28.11 28.56
C LYS A 950 18.97 -27.73 27.16
N SER A 951 18.45 -26.51 27.00
CA SER A 951 18.10 -25.97 25.68
C SER A 951 19.23 -25.07 25.19
N ALA A 952 19.70 -25.29 23.96
CA ALA A 952 20.70 -24.46 23.29
C ALA A 952 20.00 -23.59 22.25
N ASN A 953 19.89 -22.28 22.54
CA ASN A 953 19.79 -21.26 21.50
C ASN A 953 21.19 -20.65 21.37
N ASP A 954 21.62 -20.33 20.15
CA ASP A 954 23.02 -20.26 19.67
C ASP A 954 24.06 -19.46 20.48
N HIS A 955 23.69 -18.80 21.58
CA HIS A 955 24.66 -18.11 22.46
C HIS A 955 24.50 -18.33 23.98
N ARG A 956 23.52 -19.10 24.50
CA ARG A 956 23.39 -19.36 25.97
C ARG A 956 22.78 -20.73 26.29
N THR A 957 23.34 -21.44 27.28
CA THR A 957 22.76 -22.70 27.81
C THR A 957 22.01 -22.43 29.10
N TYR A 958 20.71 -22.73 29.11
CA TYR A 958 19.87 -22.66 30.31
C TYR A 958 19.46 -24.07 30.74
N SER A 959 19.53 -24.36 32.04
CA SER A 959 18.98 -25.59 32.60
C SER A 959 17.57 -25.31 33.11
N GLU A 960 16.56 -25.71 32.36
CA GLU A 960 15.16 -25.57 32.78
C GLU A 960 14.68 -26.86 33.47
N CYS A 961 13.84 -26.69 34.49
CA CYS A 961 13.21 -27.80 35.20
C CYS A 961 11.83 -27.99 34.61
N LYS A 962 11.67 -28.99 33.74
CA LYS A 962 10.34 -29.30 33.22
C LYS A 962 9.61 -30.19 34.22
N TYR A 963 8.54 -29.65 34.78
CA TYR A 963 7.57 -30.43 35.53
C TYR A 963 6.69 -31.22 34.55
N PRO A 964 6.35 -32.48 34.85
CA PRO A 964 5.43 -33.25 34.04
C PRO A 964 4.04 -32.57 34.04
N SER A 965 3.34 -32.68 32.92
CA SER A 965 2.02 -32.05 32.69
C SER A 965 0.96 -32.44 33.74
N SER A 966 1.11 -33.60 34.38
CA SER A 966 0.27 -34.07 35.49
C SER A 966 0.27 -33.13 36.70
N VAL A 967 1.35 -32.38 36.94
CA VAL A 967 1.44 -31.38 38.03
C VAL A 967 0.43 -30.27 37.82
N TYR A 968 0.34 -29.76 36.59
CA TYR A 968 -0.61 -28.69 36.24
C TYR A 968 -2.05 -29.15 36.34
N LEU A 969 -2.32 -30.45 36.14
CA LEU A 969 -3.65 -31.04 36.30
C LEU A 969 -4.06 -31.10 37.79
N CYS A 970 -3.16 -31.50 38.70
CA CYS A 970 -3.43 -31.49 40.14
C CYS A 970 -3.60 -30.07 40.70
N ILE A 971 -2.76 -29.12 40.26
CA ILE A 971 -2.89 -27.70 40.62
C ILE A 971 -4.19 -27.12 40.06
N GLY A 972 -4.48 -27.41 38.79
CA GLY A 972 -5.68 -26.96 38.10
C GLY A 972 -6.97 -27.44 38.77
N ILE A 973 -7.03 -28.71 39.21
CA ILE A 973 -8.17 -29.24 39.96
C ILE A 973 -8.32 -28.54 41.31
N SER A 974 -7.21 -28.33 42.03
CA SER A 974 -7.25 -27.70 43.35
C SER A 974 -7.68 -26.22 43.29
N ILE A 975 -7.17 -25.48 42.30
CA ILE A 975 -7.58 -24.10 42.03
C ILE A 975 -9.03 -24.06 41.55
N ASN A 976 -9.45 -24.95 40.64
CA ASN A 976 -10.84 -24.98 40.17
C ASN A 976 -11.82 -25.23 41.30
N ILE A 977 -11.52 -26.11 42.25
CA ILE A 977 -12.39 -26.37 43.39
C ILE A 977 -12.56 -25.10 44.25
N ILE A 978 -11.45 -24.39 44.53
CA ILE A 978 -11.48 -23.17 45.35
C ILE A 978 -12.19 -22.03 44.60
N VAL A 979 -11.88 -21.83 43.32
CA VAL A 979 -12.49 -20.80 42.47
C VAL A 979 -13.97 -21.09 42.25
N THR A 980 -14.37 -22.34 42.02
CA THR A 980 -15.78 -22.72 41.86
C THR A 980 -16.57 -22.47 43.15
N LEU A 981 -16.01 -22.82 44.31
CA LEU A 981 -16.64 -22.53 45.60
C LEU A 981 -16.75 -21.02 45.87
N TYR A 982 -15.76 -20.24 45.44
CA TYR A 982 -15.77 -18.79 45.54
C TYR A 982 -16.75 -18.13 44.55
N TYR A 983 -16.86 -18.64 43.33
CA TYR A 983 -17.73 -18.11 42.27
C TYR A 983 -19.21 -18.42 42.53
N VAL A 984 -19.53 -19.64 42.96
CA VAL A 984 -20.88 -20.03 43.45
C VAL A 984 -21.28 -19.17 44.65
N TYR A 985 -20.31 -18.72 45.44
CA TYR A 985 -20.54 -17.82 46.55
C TYR A 985 -20.81 -16.38 46.11
N ILE A 986 -19.97 -15.78 45.26
CA ILE A 986 -20.14 -14.39 44.78
C ILE A 986 -21.44 -14.23 44.01
N THR A 987 -21.77 -15.18 43.13
CA THR A 987 -23.00 -15.12 42.33
C THR A 987 -24.26 -15.15 43.19
N LYS A 988 -24.26 -15.88 44.31
CA LYS A 988 -25.35 -15.84 45.30
C LYS A 988 -25.37 -14.56 46.13
N PHE A 989 -24.21 -14.00 46.46
CA PHE A 989 -24.10 -12.76 47.23
C PHE A 989 -24.57 -11.54 46.41
N LEU A 990 -24.10 -11.40 45.16
CA LEU A 990 -24.51 -10.33 44.25
C LEU A 990 -26.01 -10.40 43.93
N LYS A 991 -26.55 -11.60 43.69
CA LYS A 991 -27.99 -11.79 43.44
C LYS A 991 -28.86 -11.39 44.64
N MET A 992 -28.32 -11.40 45.86
CA MET A 992 -29.03 -10.92 47.06
C MET A 992 -28.94 -9.40 47.24
N ASN A 993 -27.77 -8.78 47.01
CA ASN A 993 -27.63 -7.32 47.13
C ASN A 993 -28.43 -6.57 46.06
N ILE A 994 -28.41 -7.06 44.82
CA ILE A 994 -29.21 -6.47 43.72
C ILE A 994 -30.71 -6.56 44.04
N LYS A 995 -31.15 -7.66 44.66
CA LYS A 995 -32.56 -7.83 45.06
C LYS A 995 -32.95 -6.95 46.26
N SER A 996 -32.01 -6.61 47.16
CA SER A 996 -32.29 -5.68 48.26
C SER A 996 -32.25 -4.22 47.84
N GLU A 997 -31.33 -3.81 46.96
CA GLU A 997 -31.27 -2.44 46.42
C GLU A 997 -32.48 -2.12 45.54
N MET A 998 -32.97 -3.09 44.74
CA MET A 998 -34.20 -2.91 43.96
C MET A 998 -35.46 -2.78 44.82
N LEU A 999 -35.48 -3.33 46.04
CA LEU A 999 -36.61 -3.19 46.97
C LEU A 999 -36.54 -1.90 47.80
N THR A 1000 -35.34 -1.36 48.07
CA THR A 1000 -35.18 -0.09 48.81
C THR A 1000 -35.33 1.14 47.91
N ASN A 1001 -34.83 1.09 46.67
CA ASN A 1001 -34.93 2.23 45.73
C ASN A 1001 -36.24 2.23 44.93
N GLY A 1002 -36.96 1.10 44.86
CA GLY A 1002 -38.25 1.01 44.16
C GLY A 1002 -39.47 1.50 44.94
N SER A 1003 -39.36 1.77 46.26
CA SER A 1003 -40.54 2.11 47.09
C SER A 1003 -40.74 3.61 47.36
N SER A 1004 -39.73 4.46 47.16
CA SER A 1004 -39.86 5.92 47.34
C SER A 1004 -40.31 6.69 46.11
N ASP A 1005 -40.04 6.18 44.90
CA ASP A 1005 -40.32 6.92 43.65
C ASP A 1005 -41.60 6.48 42.93
N ILE A 1006 -42.15 5.30 43.25
CA ILE A 1006 -43.43 4.83 42.66
C ILE A 1006 -44.65 5.53 43.28
N ASN A 1007 -44.53 6.10 44.49
CA ASN A 1007 -45.63 6.84 45.14
C ASN A 1007 -45.64 8.35 44.84
N LYS A 1008 -44.63 8.90 44.16
CA LYS A 1008 -44.61 10.30 43.69
C LYS A 1008 -44.90 10.47 42.19
N ILE A 1009 -44.77 9.41 41.39
CA ILE A 1009 -45.06 9.46 39.95
C ILE A 1009 -46.54 9.18 39.62
N ASN A 1010 -47.32 8.62 40.57
CA ASN A 1010 -48.75 8.35 40.40
C ASN A 1010 -49.70 9.50 40.79
N SER A 1011 -49.19 10.70 41.17
CA SER A 1011 -50.05 11.85 41.50
C SER A 1011 -49.84 13.11 40.64
N SER A 1012 -49.03 13.06 39.59
CA SER A 1012 -48.76 14.23 38.73
C SER A 1012 -48.94 14.01 37.22
N ASN A 1013 -49.45 12.84 36.79
CA ASN A 1013 -49.56 12.49 35.36
C ASN A 1013 -51.00 12.33 34.83
N ASN A 1014 -52.01 12.93 35.48
CA ASN A 1014 -53.41 12.85 35.01
C ASN A 1014 -53.97 14.10 34.32
N ASP A 1015 -53.20 15.17 34.09
CA ASP A 1015 -53.76 16.43 33.54
C ASP A 1015 -53.19 16.95 32.22
N LEU A 1016 -52.33 16.23 31.49
CA LEU A 1016 -51.76 16.74 30.23
C LEU A 1016 -51.59 15.67 29.13
N ILE A 1017 -52.69 15.07 28.67
CA ILE A 1017 -52.75 14.42 27.36
C ILE A 1017 -54.06 14.79 26.66
N GLN A 1018 -54.12 15.99 26.09
CA GLN A 1018 -54.92 16.30 24.90
C GLN A 1018 -54.27 17.46 24.15
N LYS A 1019 -53.47 17.14 23.12
CA LYS A 1019 -53.42 17.84 21.82
C LYS A 1019 -52.42 17.16 20.90
N LYS A 1020 -52.94 16.48 19.88
CA LYS A 1020 -52.26 16.24 18.60
C LYS A 1020 -51.93 17.59 17.94
N PRO A 1021 -50.90 17.61 17.10
CA PRO A 1021 -51.11 18.17 15.77
C PRO A 1021 -50.67 17.23 14.65
N GLU A 1022 -51.48 17.25 13.60
CA GLU A 1022 -51.21 16.75 12.26
C GLU A 1022 -50.30 17.72 11.48
N SER A 1023 -49.76 17.20 10.37
CA SER A 1023 -49.05 17.89 9.26
C SER A 1023 -47.60 18.30 9.56
N SER A 1024 -46.63 18.14 8.66
CA SER A 1024 -46.69 18.32 7.20
C SER A 1024 -45.60 17.55 6.44
N GLN A 1025 -45.97 17.09 5.24
CA GLN A 1025 -45.08 16.80 4.11
C GLN A 1025 -44.39 18.08 3.59
N LYS A 1026 -43.09 18.03 3.24
CA LYS A 1026 -42.54 18.35 1.90
C LYS A 1026 -41.00 18.47 1.91
N SER A 1027 -40.46 18.17 0.71
CA SER A 1027 -39.07 18.16 0.20
C SER A 1027 -38.13 17.16 0.83
#